data_AF-A0A4R5LG18-F1
#
_entry.id   AF-A0A4R5LG18-F1
#
_cell.length_a   1.000
_cell.length_b   1.000
_cell.length_c   1.000
_cell.angle_alpha   90.00
_cell.angle_beta   90.00
_cell.angle_gamma   90.00
#
_symmetry.space_group_name_H-M   'P 1'
#
loop_
_entity.id
_entity.type
_entity.pdbx_description
1 polymer ?
#
loop_
_entity_poly.entity_id
_entity_poly.type
_entity_poly.pdbx_seq_one_letter_code
_entity_poly.pdbx_strand_id
1 'polypeptide(L)'
;MGVLYMQTDRPAEAVPHFESVLGHTPNFAQLWVYYFNALTASNQFEAARMALDVARQCGVPADAIETLLARLPQRDSAPVLVAETSHEAAAETTEATPKQETPDAPAAKIDPRRASATELRQFADLFNNRKIEAALKLARRLTEQNPSHGECWVMLTHALQRAGKYAESVTAAERASSLLPHNLPVQIMLADALHITRQPQRAVAQCRQALEKHPESSALHRTLGAALQATGRAGEGIAQMRRAVELAPRDAIELDALANALNEDGQYDEAESAFRKALELAPMQAATHSNLLFCLMHKTDLDAASAFAEFSEFGKRQEAPLRAQRSAHTNDRNPSRRLRIGFVSGDLINHPVAYFFQSIIEHLARDTSLSLHVYSNYVVTDAFTNTIREHAQEWHEVFGMTDAAVAEKIRKDGIDILIDLTGHTGRNRLVAFAHKPAPVQVSWIGNPATTGLTSIDYYMSDRFVTPLEQFANCFSEKLVFLPALAPFKPYKQAPDVNELPALKNGFLTFGSFSRLVKIGPEVVALWARVLREIPTSRMLIGAITSVEQMNKLAKLFASEGIDVSRISFMQRKGTDVYLQQHQQVDVCLDAFPFAGSTTTMHALWMGVPTVTLPGVSMASRGSTGWLSHLGLNEAFVARDKDDFVSKCVALADDLDALATVRRELRQHCMQSPIISASTIANAVSRALRTMWQRWCDGLAPEHFEVLAQPQDASAEPVVEEARDEQRSIAPTAGSITSIDAVTDIPAATKPIRIICGTRRSREQFSNETALGRSLKLYAHLPNVELQLFDNNTRGLSSIYNTAIEEAKQRPAILVFVHDDVWLNDFFWTERIRESLARFEVVGLAGNLRRVPRQPAWAFATPDLQWDERKYLSGTVGHGTGFPCNIASTFGPSGQECKLLDGLLLIADSDTLVKSGLRFDEQFKFHFYDMDFCRQAELKGLRMGTWPLSVVHESGGAFGTPTWREGYVSYLGKYGE
;
A
#
# COMPACT_ATOMS: atom_id res chain seq x y z
N MET A 1 -12.18 12.02 18.64
CA MET A 1 -13.48 12.59 18.22
C MET A 1 -14.68 11.99 18.94
N GLY A 2 -15.00 10.69 18.85
CA GLY A 2 -16.18 10.11 19.55
C GLY A 2 -16.24 10.44 21.05
N VAL A 3 -15.08 10.37 21.72
CA VAL A 3 -14.81 10.79 23.11
C VAL A 3 -15.29 12.23 23.41
N LEU A 4 -15.36 13.10 22.40
CA LEU A 4 -15.81 14.50 22.49
C LEU A 4 -17.27 14.73 22.08
N TYR A 5 -17.86 13.82 21.28
CA TYR A 5 -19.26 13.91 20.86
C TYR A 5 -20.21 13.39 21.95
N MET A 6 -19.89 12.25 22.57
CA MET A 6 -20.58 11.79 23.79
C MET A 6 -20.51 12.87 24.89
N GLN A 7 -19.41 13.64 24.95
CA GLN A 7 -19.21 14.71 25.95
C GLN A 7 -20.22 15.84 25.83
N THR A 8 -20.68 16.15 24.61
CA THR A 8 -21.51 17.33 24.29
C THR A 8 -22.97 17.00 24.00
N ASP A 9 -23.45 15.87 24.56
CA ASP A 9 -24.81 15.33 24.38
C ASP A 9 -25.17 14.93 22.94
N ARG A 10 -24.17 14.46 22.19
CA ARG A 10 -24.30 14.01 20.80
C ARG A 10 -23.93 12.53 20.66
N PRO A 11 -24.61 11.61 21.38
CA PRO A 11 -24.21 10.20 21.46
C PRO A 11 -24.25 9.48 20.11
N ALA A 12 -25.28 9.72 19.29
CA ALA A 12 -25.43 9.13 17.96
C ALA A 12 -24.32 9.56 16.98
N GLU A 13 -23.71 10.73 17.17
CA GLU A 13 -22.57 11.19 16.35
C GLU A 13 -21.23 10.66 16.87
N ALA A 14 -21.19 10.18 18.11
CA ALA A 14 -20.03 9.49 18.66
C ALA A 14 -19.94 8.03 18.22
N VAL A 15 -21.09 7.36 18.04
CA VAL A 15 -21.23 5.98 17.55
C VAL A 15 -20.28 5.69 16.38
N PRO A 16 -20.35 6.36 15.20
CA PRO A 16 -19.49 6.06 14.06
C PRO A 16 -18.00 6.32 14.30
N HIS A 17 -17.65 7.18 15.25
CA HIS A 17 -16.26 7.38 15.64
C HIS A 17 -15.74 6.29 16.59
N PHE A 18 -16.60 5.62 17.35
CA PHE A 18 -16.22 4.44 18.11
C PHE A 18 -16.25 3.18 17.27
N GLU A 19 -17.24 3.00 16.40
CA GLU A 19 -17.27 1.94 15.37
C GLU A 19 -16.00 1.99 14.52
N SER A 20 -15.63 3.18 14.04
CA SER A 20 -14.39 3.40 13.30
C SER A 20 -13.18 2.92 14.10
N VAL A 21 -12.90 3.47 15.28
CA VAL A 21 -11.70 3.12 16.05
C VAL A 21 -11.72 1.66 16.54
N LEU A 22 -12.89 1.08 16.79
CA LEU A 22 -13.04 -0.34 17.12
C LEU A 22 -12.76 -1.28 15.98
N GLY A 23 -13.17 -0.92 14.77
CA GLY A 23 -12.75 -1.64 13.58
C GLY A 23 -11.23 -1.66 13.40
N HIS A 24 -10.49 -0.75 14.04
CA HIS A 24 -9.02 -0.63 13.96
C HIS A 24 -8.29 -1.15 15.22
N THR A 25 -8.95 -1.23 16.38
CA THR A 25 -8.37 -1.68 17.65
C THR A 25 -9.35 -2.52 18.49
N PRO A 26 -9.79 -3.69 17.99
CA PRO A 26 -10.84 -4.49 18.62
C PRO A 26 -10.39 -5.27 19.87
N ASN A 27 -9.12 -5.70 19.95
CA ASN A 27 -8.61 -6.67 20.96
C ASN A 27 -7.95 -6.05 22.21
N PHE A 28 -7.98 -4.73 22.25
CA PHE A 28 -7.79 -3.78 23.43
C PHE A 28 -10.05 -2.49 24.98
N ALA A 29 -10.10 -2.20 26.32
CA ALA A 29 -11.17 -1.82 27.21
C ALA A 29 -11.87 -0.58 26.72
N GLN A 30 -11.05 0.46 26.60
CA GLN A 30 -11.51 1.81 26.53
C GLN A 30 -11.96 2.26 25.14
N LEU A 31 -12.52 1.32 24.37
CA LEU A 31 -13.22 1.58 23.12
C LEU A 31 -14.61 0.91 23.04
N TRP A 32 -14.81 -0.38 23.36
CA TRP A 32 -16.20 -0.92 23.29
C TRP A 32 -17.09 -0.45 24.46
N VAL A 33 -16.48 0.02 25.55
CA VAL A 33 -17.13 0.81 26.61
C VAL A 33 -17.73 2.10 26.10
N TYR A 34 -17.00 2.72 25.17
CA TYR A 34 -17.35 4.01 24.63
C TYR A 34 -18.39 3.84 23.53
N TYR A 35 -18.33 2.72 22.80
CA TYR A 35 -19.32 2.29 21.82
C TYR A 35 -20.64 1.81 22.44
N PHE A 36 -20.63 0.85 23.37
CA PHE A 36 -21.86 0.30 23.98
C PHE A 36 -22.71 1.40 24.62
N ASN A 37 -22.07 2.35 25.30
CA ASN A 37 -22.79 3.45 25.93
C ASN A 37 -23.29 4.49 24.92
N ALA A 38 -22.57 4.69 23.81
CA ALA A 38 -23.06 5.52 22.71
C ALA A 38 -24.27 4.88 22.00
N LEU A 39 -24.29 3.54 21.86
CA LEU A 39 -25.43 2.78 21.35
C LEU A 39 -26.63 2.81 22.31
N THR A 40 -26.45 2.50 23.59
CA THR A 40 -27.55 2.50 24.56
C THR A 40 -28.10 3.91 24.84
N ALA A 41 -27.25 4.94 24.93
CA ALA A 41 -27.70 6.33 25.04
C ALA A 41 -28.37 6.87 23.75
N SER A 42 -28.22 6.17 22.61
CA SER A 42 -28.98 6.43 21.38
C SER A 42 -30.13 5.43 21.14
N ASN A 43 -30.55 4.69 22.19
CA ASN A 43 -31.62 3.68 22.18
C ASN A 43 -31.40 2.47 21.24
N GLN A 44 -30.17 2.24 20.77
CA GLN A 44 -29.82 1.13 19.87
C GLN A 44 -29.57 -0.18 20.64
N PHE A 45 -30.53 -0.61 21.45
CA PHE A 45 -30.36 -1.69 22.44
C PHE A 45 -29.94 -3.05 21.85
N GLU A 46 -30.28 -3.33 20.58
CA GLU A 46 -29.91 -4.59 19.92
C GLU A 46 -28.52 -4.54 19.27
N ALA A 47 -28.11 -3.41 18.70
CA ALA A 47 -26.71 -3.18 18.35
C ALA A 47 -25.83 -3.23 19.61
N ALA A 48 -26.33 -2.71 20.74
CA ALA A 48 -25.66 -2.77 22.03
C ALA A 48 -25.50 -4.20 22.54
N ARG A 49 -26.49 -5.09 22.37
CA ARG A 49 -26.33 -6.54 22.63
C ARG A 49 -25.23 -7.15 21.77
N MET A 50 -25.30 -6.94 20.46
CA MET A 50 -24.32 -7.52 19.53
C MET A 50 -22.90 -7.01 19.80
N ALA A 51 -22.75 -5.72 20.15
CA ALA A 51 -21.47 -5.14 20.57
C ALA A 51 -20.90 -5.83 21.81
N LEU A 52 -21.73 -6.36 22.72
CA LEU A 52 -21.29 -7.12 23.89
C LEU A 52 -20.90 -8.56 23.60
N ASP A 53 -21.58 -9.24 22.67
CA ASP A 53 -21.18 -10.59 22.28
C ASP A 53 -19.91 -10.58 21.41
N VAL A 54 -19.71 -9.55 20.57
CA VAL A 54 -18.43 -9.34 19.88
C VAL A 54 -17.34 -8.91 20.86
N ALA A 55 -17.65 -8.01 21.82
CA ALA A 55 -16.73 -7.69 22.91
C ALA A 55 -16.22 -8.95 23.62
N ARG A 56 -17.12 -9.88 23.98
CA ARG A 56 -16.78 -11.16 24.63
C ARG A 56 -15.76 -11.99 23.83
N GLN A 57 -15.80 -11.90 22.51
CA GLN A 57 -14.88 -12.60 21.60
C GLN A 57 -13.54 -11.86 21.45
N CYS A 58 -13.52 -10.54 21.65
CA CYS A 58 -12.32 -9.70 21.62
C CYS A 58 -11.52 -9.61 22.94
N GLY A 59 -11.89 -10.36 23.99
CA GLY A 59 -11.02 -10.63 25.14
C GLY A 59 -11.45 -10.16 26.54
N VAL A 60 -12.70 -9.72 26.74
CA VAL A 60 -13.12 -9.19 28.06
C VAL A 60 -13.16 -10.26 29.15
N PRO A 61 -12.81 -9.94 30.41
CA PRO A 61 -13.33 -10.62 31.58
C PRO A 61 -14.87 -10.77 31.54
N ALA A 62 -15.36 -12.01 31.57
CA ALA A 62 -16.78 -12.30 31.32
C ALA A 62 -17.75 -11.59 32.30
N ASP A 63 -17.30 -11.30 33.53
CA ASP A 63 -18.00 -10.54 34.56
C ASP A 63 -18.41 -9.12 34.11
N ALA A 64 -17.59 -8.48 33.28
CA ALA A 64 -17.88 -7.16 32.73
C ALA A 64 -19.15 -7.18 31.89
N ILE A 65 -19.23 -8.20 31.03
CA ILE A 65 -20.25 -8.30 29.99
C ILE A 65 -21.58 -8.73 30.60
N GLU A 66 -21.56 -9.63 31.59
CA GLU A 66 -22.76 -9.96 32.36
C GLU A 66 -23.29 -8.74 33.14
N THR A 67 -22.39 -7.93 33.71
CA THR A 67 -22.72 -6.66 34.39
C THR A 67 -23.37 -5.61 33.47
N LEU A 68 -23.28 -5.78 32.15
CA LEU A 68 -23.98 -4.96 31.16
C LEU A 68 -25.19 -5.61 30.49
N LEU A 69 -25.14 -6.90 30.13
CA LEU A 69 -26.28 -7.59 29.51
C LEU A 69 -27.51 -7.53 30.42
N ALA A 70 -27.31 -7.48 31.74
CA ALA A 70 -28.34 -7.23 32.75
C ALA A 70 -29.05 -5.86 32.65
N ARG A 71 -28.61 -4.94 31.77
CA ARG A 71 -29.16 -3.58 31.61
C ARG A 71 -30.07 -3.41 30.38
N LEU A 72 -30.49 -4.50 29.72
CA LEU A 72 -31.16 -4.49 28.41
C LEU A 72 -32.50 -5.32 28.41
N PRO A 73 -33.59 -4.85 27.76
CA PRO A 73 -34.93 -5.48 27.82
C PRO A 73 -35.15 -6.63 26.81
N GLN A 74 -35.94 -7.68 27.13
CA GLN A 74 -36.01 -8.97 26.39
C GLN A 74 -36.81 -8.95 25.06
N ARG A 75 -36.77 -10.05 24.27
CA ARG A 75 -37.38 -10.21 22.91
C ARG A 75 -38.46 -11.30 22.83
N ASP A 76 -39.41 -11.16 21.89
CA ASP A 76 -40.51 -12.12 21.56
C ASP A 76 -40.58 -12.48 20.04
N SER A 77 -41.59 -13.25 19.60
CA SER A 77 -41.65 -14.00 18.31
C SER A 77 -42.67 -13.51 17.22
N ALA A 78 -42.68 -14.13 16.02
CA ALA A 78 -43.16 -13.55 14.74
C ALA A 78 -44.37 -14.25 14.03
N PRO A 79 -44.99 -13.63 12.98
CA PRO A 79 -45.69 -14.30 11.87
C PRO A 79 -45.44 -13.72 10.43
N VAL A 80 -46.27 -14.06 9.40
CA VAL A 80 -45.89 -14.20 7.95
C VAL A 80 -46.95 -13.70 6.90
N LEU A 81 -46.58 -13.62 5.59
CA LEU A 81 -47.39 -13.48 4.31
C LEU A 81 -47.66 -12.02 3.78
N VAL A 82 -48.06 -11.70 2.52
CA VAL A 82 -48.67 -12.45 1.37
C VAL A 82 -48.02 -12.17 -0.05
N ALA A 83 -48.72 -11.54 -1.05
CA ALA A 83 -48.40 -11.47 -2.51
C ALA A 83 -49.00 -10.16 -3.20
N GLU A 84 -49.15 -9.89 -4.51
CA GLU A 84 -49.14 -10.63 -5.82
C GLU A 84 -49.08 -9.67 -7.09
N THR A 85 -49.26 -10.18 -8.34
CA THR A 85 -49.54 -9.52 -9.67
C THR A 85 -48.38 -9.15 -10.65
N SER A 86 -48.72 -8.78 -11.92
CA SER A 86 -48.14 -9.41 -13.14
C SER A 86 -48.09 -8.58 -14.47
N HIS A 87 -47.62 -9.23 -15.55
CA HIS A 87 -47.61 -8.89 -17.02
C HIS A 87 -46.44 -8.07 -17.61
N GLU A 88 -46.05 -8.16 -18.90
CA GLU A 88 -46.07 -9.26 -19.93
C GLU A 88 -45.45 -8.74 -21.26
N ALA A 89 -44.68 -9.57 -22.00
CA ALA A 89 -44.51 -9.54 -23.47
C ALA A 89 -43.47 -10.59 -23.94
N ALA A 90 -43.64 -11.16 -25.14
CA ALA A 90 -42.72 -12.14 -25.74
C ALA A 90 -42.48 -11.89 -27.23
N ALA A 91 -41.39 -12.45 -27.77
CA ALA A 91 -41.11 -12.60 -29.21
C ALA A 91 -40.24 -13.86 -29.44
N GLU A 92 -40.45 -14.54 -30.57
CA GLU A 92 -40.04 -15.94 -30.75
C GLU A 92 -38.69 -16.14 -31.48
N THR A 93 -38.10 -17.32 -31.26
CA THR A 93 -36.91 -17.82 -31.96
C THR A 93 -37.27 -18.50 -33.29
N THR A 94 -36.45 -18.30 -34.33
CA THR A 94 -36.35 -19.24 -35.46
C THR A 94 -34.89 -19.43 -35.88
N GLU A 95 -34.50 -20.67 -36.19
CA GLU A 95 -33.15 -21.03 -36.63
C GLU A 95 -33.01 -20.92 -38.16
N ALA A 96 -31.81 -20.57 -38.65
CA ALA A 96 -31.45 -20.70 -40.05
C ALA A 96 -29.95 -21.01 -40.23
N THR A 97 -29.63 -22.14 -40.88
CA THR A 97 -28.25 -22.59 -41.09
C THR A 97 -27.57 -21.86 -42.27
N PRO A 98 -26.38 -21.27 -42.11
CA PRO A 98 -25.64 -20.70 -43.24
C PRO A 98 -25.08 -21.82 -44.15
N LYS A 99 -25.32 -21.71 -45.46
CA LYS A 99 -24.62 -22.50 -46.47
C LYS A 99 -23.23 -21.93 -46.77
N GLN A 100 -22.34 -22.76 -47.27
CA GLN A 100 -21.11 -22.31 -47.92
C GLN A 100 -21.44 -21.68 -49.28
N GLU A 101 -21.04 -20.43 -49.48
CA GLU A 101 -20.90 -19.83 -50.81
C GLU A 101 -19.52 -19.18 -50.92
N THR A 102 -18.77 -19.55 -51.95
CA THR A 102 -17.45 -18.98 -52.28
C THR A 102 -17.63 -17.78 -53.20
N PRO A 103 -17.26 -16.55 -52.80
CA PRO A 103 -17.31 -15.41 -53.69
C PRO A 103 -16.03 -15.36 -54.55
N ASP A 104 -16.14 -15.67 -55.84
CA ASP A 104 -15.09 -15.34 -56.81
C ASP A 104 -14.99 -13.81 -56.93
N ALA A 105 -13.92 -13.23 -56.37
CA ALA A 105 -13.68 -11.80 -56.44
C ALA A 105 -13.13 -11.42 -57.84
N PRO A 106 -13.77 -10.48 -58.56
CA PRO A 106 -13.33 -10.11 -59.90
C PRO A 106 -11.95 -9.42 -59.87
N ALA A 107 -11.02 -9.92 -60.69
CA ALA A 107 -9.66 -9.38 -60.78
C ALA A 107 -9.67 -7.89 -61.18
N ALA A 108 -9.22 -7.02 -60.28
CA ALA A 108 -9.18 -5.59 -60.52
C ALA A 108 -8.23 -5.23 -61.68
N LYS A 109 -8.68 -4.34 -62.59
CA LYS A 109 -7.86 -3.85 -63.69
C LYS A 109 -6.62 -3.15 -63.15
N ILE A 110 -5.44 -3.66 -63.51
CA ILE A 110 -4.15 -3.15 -63.04
C ILE A 110 -3.83 -1.85 -63.81
N ASP A 111 -3.73 -0.72 -63.09
CA ASP A 111 -3.17 0.52 -63.65
C ASP A 111 -1.68 0.29 -63.98
N PRO A 112 -1.21 0.53 -65.22
CA PRO A 112 0.18 0.31 -65.60
C PRO A 112 1.17 1.35 -65.05
N ARG A 113 0.71 2.41 -64.37
CA ARG A 113 1.59 3.44 -63.78
C ARG A 113 2.53 2.86 -62.72
N ARG A 114 3.82 3.19 -62.86
CA ARG A 114 4.89 2.88 -61.91
C ARG A 114 5.65 4.16 -61.58
N ALA A 115 6.10 4.27 -60.33
CA ALA A 115 6.97 5.35 -59.89
C ALA A 115 8.30 5.33 -60.64
N SER A 116 8.85 6.49 -60.96
CA SER A 116 10.12 6.60 -61.68
C SER A 116 11.31 6.25 -60.77
N ALA A 117 12.40 5.80 -61.38
CA ALA A 117 13.67 5.58 -60.69
C ALA A 117 14.26 6.86 -60.05
N THR A 118 13.72 8.05 -60.34
CA THR A 118 14.07 9.30 -59.67
C THR A 118 13.28 9.48 -58.38
N GLU A 119 11.99 9.17 -58.36
CA GLU A 119 11.14 9.23 -57.17
C GLU A 119 11.52 8.15 -56.13
N LEU A 120 11.86 6.94 -56.59
CA LEU A 120 12.36 5.87 -55.73
C LEU A 120 13.69 6.27 -55.04
N ARG A 121 14.61 6.92 -55.78
CA ARG A 121 15.85 7.48 -55.20
C ARG A 121 15.57 8.63 -54.25
N GLN A 122 14.66 9.54 -54.60
CA GLN A 122 14.25 10.64 -53.71
C GLN A 122 13.70 10.13 -52.38
N PHE A 123 12.93 9.03 -52.39
CA PHE A 123 12.50 8.37 -51.16
C PHE A 123 13.69 7.81 -50.36
N ALA A 124 14.59 7.06 -51.01
CA ALA A 124 15.77 6.50 -50.37
C ALA A 124 16.65 7.59 -49.74
N ASP A 125 16.87 8.71 -50.43
CA ASP A 125 17.61 9.86 -49.92
C ASP A 125 16.93 10.48 -48.68
N LEU A 126 15.61 10.68 -48.71
CA LEU A 126 14.87 11.20 -47.55
C LEU A 126 14.90 10.23 -46.37
N PHE A 127 14.73 8.94 -46.61
CA PHE A 127 14.71 7.89 -45.58
C PHE A 127 16.09 7.71 -44.92
N ASN A 128 17.16 7.59 -45.72
CA ASN A 128 18.53 7.42 -45.26
C ASN A 128 19.03 8.65 -44.49
N ASN A 129 18.68 9.86 -44.94
CA ASN A 129 18.96 11.11 -44.21
C ASN A 129 18.00 11.35 -43.01
N ARG A 130 17.25 10.33 -42.57
CA ARG A 130 16.32 10.35 -41.42
C ARG A 130 15.21 11.43 -41.50
N LYS A 131 14.87 11.92 -42.70
CA LYS A 131 13.79 12.89 -42.93
C LYS A 131 12.43 12.17 -43.00
N ILE A 132 12.08 11.42 -41.95
CA ILE A 132 11.05 10.38 -41.98
C ILE A 132 9.67 10.89 -42.39
N GLU A 133 9.18 12.02 -41.85
CA GLU A 133 7.88 12.57 -42.26
C GLU A 133 7.85 13.06 -43.73
N ALA A 134 8.98 13.53 -44.27
CA ALA A 134 9.09 13.86 -45.69
C ALA A 134 9.09 12.59 -46.55
N ALA A 135 9.80 11.53 -46.12
CA ALA A 135 9.79 10.23 -46.77
C ALA A 135 8.38 9.60 -46.75
N LEU A 136 7.67 9.68 -45.62
CA LEU A 136 6.30 9.20 -45.45
C LEU A 136 5.31 9.96 -46.36
N LYS A 137 5.40 11.30 -46.41
CA LYS A 137 4.57 12.13 -47.28
C LYS A 137 4.83 11.88 -48.78
N LEU A 138 6.06 11.53 -49.15
CA LEU A 138 6.38 11.08 -50.50
C LEU A 138 5.81 9.68 -50.77
N ALA A 139 6.01 8.72 -49.86
CA ALA A 139 5.57 7.34 -50.04
C ALA A 139 4.04 7.21 -50.21
N ARG A 140 3.24 7.92 -49.38
CA ARG A 140 1.77 7.95 -49.52
C ARG A 140 1.35 8.42 -50.92
N ARG A 141 1.92 9.53 -51.39
CA ARG A 141 1.68 10.05 -52.75
C ARG A 141 2.06 9.03 -53.83
N LEU A 142 3.19 8.35 -53.68
CA LEU A 142 3.63 7.34 -54.65
C LEU A 142 2.73 6.10 -54.67
N THR A 143 2.12 5.71 -53.54
CA THR A 143 1.08 4.66 -53.49
C THR A 143 -0.28 5.11 -54.04
N GLU A 144 -0.66 6.38 -53.86
CA GLU A 144 -1.87 6.98 -54.45
C GLU A 144 -1.76 7.06 -55.98
N GLN A 145 -0.59 7.46 -56.49
CA GLN A 145 -0.32 7.62 -57.93
C GLN A 145 -0.02 6.31 -58.65
N ASN A 146 0.45 5.28 -57.93
CA ASN A 146 0.88 3.99 -58.50
C ASN A 146 0.37 2.81 -57.63
N PRO A 147 -0.95 2.61 -57.47
CA PRO A 147 -1.54 1.66 -56.51
C PRO A 147 -1.28 0.17 -56.84
N SER A 148 -0.77 -0.11 -58.03
CA SER A 148 -0.31 -1.41 -58.53
C SER A 148 1.20 -1.65 -58.30
N HIS A 149 1.98 -0.62 -57.98
CA HIS A 149 3.44 -0.72 -57.91
C HIS A 149 3.89 -1.18 -56.52
N GLY A 150 4.22 -2.46 -56.38
CA GLY A 150 4.57 -3.09 -55.09
C GLY A 150 5.65 -2.35 -54.30
N GLU A 151 6.70 -1.85 -54.97
CA GLU A 151 7.79 -1.10 -54.34
C GLU A 151 7.31 0.16 -53.61
N CYS A 152 6.31 0.87 -54.13
CA CYS A 152 5.73 2.03 -53.44
C CYS A 152 5.12 1.63 -52.09
N TRP A 153 4.48 0.46 -52.02
CA TRP A 153 3.91 -0.08 -50.79
C TRP A 153 4.98 -0.59 -49.82
N VAL A 154 6.11 -1.10 -50.31
CA VAL A 154 7.29 -1.40 -49.46
C VAL A 154 7.83 -0.11 -48.85
N MET A 155 8.03 0.94 -49.66
CA MET A 155 8.52 2.24 -49.18
C MET A 155 7.56 2.87 -48.16
N LEU A 156 6.25 2.79 -48.39
CA LEU A 156 5.24 3.23 -47.43
C LEU A 156 5.30 2.42 -46.13
N THR A 157 5.42 1.10 -46.20
CA THR A 157 5.58 0.21 -45.03
C THR A 157 6.82 0.61 -44.22
N HIS A 158 7.97 0.76 -44.87
CA HIS A 158 9.22 1.19 -44.23
C HIS A 158 9.08 2.56 -43.56
N ALA A 159 8.46 3.53 -44.24
CA ALA A 159 8.25 4.88 -43.70
C ALA A 159 7.30 4.88 -42.49
N LEU A 160 6.21 4.11 -42.55
CA LEU A 160 5.26 3.95 -41.45
C LEU A 160 5.92 3.29 -40.24
N GLN A 161 6.58 2.14 -40.42
CA GLN A 161 7.30 1.45 -39.34
C GLN A 161 8.39 2.34 -38.73
N ARG A 162 9.17 3.06 -39.55
CA ARG A 162 10.23 3.97 -39.05
C ARG A 162 9.68 5.22 -38.36
N ALA A 163 8.45 5.63 -38.68
CA ALA A 163 7.67 6.66 -37.99
C ALA A 163 6.85 6.10 -36.80
N GLY A 164 6.96 4.81 -36.48
CA GLY A 164 6.22 4.15 -35.41
C GLY A 164 4.74 3.88 -35.73
N LYS A 165 4.24 4.19 -36.93
CA LYS A 165 2.83 4.06 -37.36
C LYS A 165 2.49 2.61 -37.74
N TYR A 166 2.74 1.67 -36.81
CA TYR A 166 2.69 0.23 -37.06
C TYR A 166 1.29 -0.28 -37.45
N ALA A 167 0.22 0.28 -36.90
CA ALA A 167 -1.15 -0.09 -37.25
C ALA A 167 -1.46 0.17 -38.74
N GLU A 168 -1.12 1.36 -39.25
CA GLU A 168 -1.20 1.66 -40.69
C GLU A 168 -0.26 0.76 -41.51
N SER A 169 0.92 0.43 -40.96
CA SER A 169 1.91 -0.37 -41.67
C SER A 169 1.43 -1.79 -41.97
N VAL A 170 0.50 -2.36 -41.19
CA VAL A 170 -0.09 -3.67 -41.48
C VAL A 170 -0.81 -3.64 -42.83
N THR A 171 -1.70 -2.68 -43.07
CA THR A 171 -2.42 -2.57 -44.35
C THR A 171 -1.48 -2.28 -45.53
N ALA A 172 -0.44 -1.47 -45.32
CA ALA A 172 0.58 -1.22 -46.34
C ALA A 172 1.41 -2.49 -46.65
N ALA A 173 1.75 -3.28 -45.63
CA ALA A 173 2.52 -4.51 -45.76
C ALA A 173 1.70 -5.67 -46.36
N GLU A 174 0.41 -5.77 -46.02
CA GLU A 174 -0.55 -6.67 -46.67
C GLU A 174 -0.67 -6.35 -48.17
N ARG A 175 -0.80 -5.05 -48.51
CA ARG A 175 -0.84 -4.62 -49.92
C ARG A 175 0.48 -4.88 -50.64
N ALA A 176 1.62 -4.61 -50.01
CA ALA A 176 2.94 -4.95 -50.54
C ALA A 176 3.08 -6.47 -50.76
N SER A 177 2.64 -7.30 -49.81
CA SER A 177 2.72 -8.77 -49.89
C SER A 177 1.84 -9.32 -51.02
N SER A 178 0.62 -8.81 -51.20
CA SER A 178 -0.24 -9.20 -52.32
C SER A 178 0.33 -8.86 -53.70
N LEU A 179 1.18 -7.83 -53.80
CA LEU A 179 1.85 -7.41 -55.03
C LEU A 179 3.24 -8.06 -55.21
N LEU A 180 3.88 -8.50 -54.13
CA LEU A 180 5.22 -9.07 -54.09
C LEU A 180 5.30 -10.35 -53.23
N PRO A 181 4.52 -11.41 -53.53
CA PRO A 181 4.34 -12.58 -52.65
C PRO A 181 5.55 -13.54 -52.55
N HIS A 182 6.72 -13.11 -53.03
CA HIS A 182 8.02 -13.81 -52.95
C HIS A 182 9.16 -12.87 -52.49
N ASN A 183 8.84 -11.65 -52.06
CA ASN A 183 9.82 -10.71 -51.53
C ASN A 183 9.97 -10.93 -50.02
N LEU A 184 11.03 -11.64 -49.61
CA LEU A 184 11.29 -11.97 -48.20
C LEU A 184 11.29 -10.75 -47.26
N PRO A 185 11.93 -9.60 -47.58
CA PRO A 185 11.81 -8.39 -46.76
C PRO A 185 10.36 -7.96 -46.49
N VAL A 186 9.47 -8.01 -47.48
CA VAL A 186 8.03 -7.71 -47.30
C VAL A 186 7.34 -8.75 -46.41
N GLN A 187 7.67 -10.03 -46.56
CA GLN A 187 7.10 -11.09 -45.70
C GLN A 187 7.51 -10.90 -44.23
N ILE A 188 8.77 -10.50 -43.97
CA ILE A 188 9.27 -10.16 -42.63
C ILE A 188 8.58 -8.89 -42.10
N MET A 189 8.51 -7.81 -42.89
CA MET A 189 7.84 -6.57 -42.48
C MET A 189 6.38 -6.78 -42.08
N LEU A 190 5.65 -7.65 -42.80
CA LEU A 190 4.27 -8.00 -42.48
C LEU A 190 4.19 -8.86 -41.20
N ALA A 191 5.05 -9.87 -41.07
CA ALA A 191 5.12 -10.71 -39.87
C ALA A 191 5.42 -9.88 -38.60
N ASP A 192 6.43 -9.01 -38.66
CA ASP A 192 6.83 -8.14 -37.54
C ASP A 192 5.75 -7.09 -37.24
N ALA A 193 5.08 -6.53 -38.26
CA ALA A 193 3.94 -5.62 -38.05
C ALA A 193 2.76 -6.32 -37.36
N LEU A 194 2.41 -7.55 -37.77
CA LEU A 194 1.35 -8.34 -37.13
C LEU A 194 1.72 -8.73 -35.70
N HIS A 195 3.00 -9.02 -35.42
CA HIS A 195 3.49 -9.28 -34.06
C HIS A 195 3.41 -8.03 -33.18
N ILE A 196 3.96 -6.88 -33.63
CA ILE A 196 3.98 -5.61 -32.89
C ILE A 196 2.57 -5.08 -32.62
N THR A 197 1.64 -5.25 -33.58
CA THR A 197 0.22 -4.88 -33.42
C THR A 197 -0.62 -5.93 -32.68
N ARG A 198 0.02 -6.95 -32.06
CA ARG A 198 -0.61 -7.99 -31.24
C ARG A 198 -1.70 -8.80 -31.95
N GLN A 199 -1.44 -9.21 -33.19
CA GLN A 199 -2.28 -10.10 -33.99
C GLN A 199 -1.64 -11.50 -34.15
N PRO A 200 -1.35 -12.24 -33.07
CA PRO A 200 -0.42 -13.37 -33.12
C PRO A 200 -0.93 -14.55 -33.94
N GLN A 201 -2.24 -14.82 -34.01
CA GLN A 201 -2.79 -15.87 -34.89
C GLN A 201 -2.54 -15.56 -36.37
N ARG A 202 -2.66 -14.27 -36.77
CA ARG A 202 -2.35 -13.82 -38.13
C ARG A 202 -0.85 -13.90 -38.39
N ALA A 203 -0.01 -13.53 -37.42
CA ALA A 203 1.44 -13.66 -37.51
C ALA A 203 1.88 -15.13 -37.67
N VAL A 204 1.30 -16.08 -36.92
CA VAL A 204 1.58 -17.53 -37.09
C VAL A 204 1.24 -18.01 -38.49
N ALA A 205 0.08 -17.63 -39.03
CA ALA A 205 -0.33 -18.00 -40.39
C ALA A 205 0.61 -17.41 -41.45
N GLN A 206 0.87 -16.10 -41.37
CA GLN A 206 1.78 -15.37 -42.26
C GLN A 206 3.21 -15.95 -42.23
N CYS A 207 3.77 -16.22 -41.05
CA CYS A 207 5.13 -16.76 -40.96
C CYS A 207 5.21 -18.18 -41.53
N ARG A 208 4.19 -19.03 -41.30
CA ARG A 208 4.15 -20.39 -41.89
C ARG A 208 4.14 -20.33 -43.42
N GLN A 209 3.24 -19.52 -44.01
CA GLN A 209 3.17 -19.34 -45.46
C GLN A 209 4.46 -18.74 -46.06
N ALA A 210 5.15 -17.87 -45.33
CA ALA A 210 6.43 -17.32 -45.77
C ALA A 210 7.57 -18.34 -45.66
N LEU A 211 7.61 -19.16 -44.61
CA LEU A 211 8.61 -20.21 -44.40
C LEU A 211 8.48 -21.39 -45.39
N GLU A 212 7.30 -21.63 -45.97
CA GLU A 212 7.14 -22.55 -47.11
C GLU A 212 8.00 -22.15 -48.33
N LYS A 213 8.33 -20.85 -48.46
CA LYS A 213 9.14 -20.28 -49.55
C LYS A 213 10.55 -19.88 -49.13
N HIS A 214 10.76 -19.63 -47.83
CA HIS A 214 12.00 -19.09 -47.25
C HIS A 214 12.40 -19.83 -45.96
N PRO A 215 12.57 -21.17 -45.97
CA PRO A 215 12.89 -21.98 -44.79
C PRO A 215 14.27 -21.69 -44.16
N GLU A 216 15.08 -20.86 -44.81
CA GLU A 216 16.36 -20.35 -44.32
C GLU A 216 16.27 -19.03 -43.52
N SER A 217 15.08 -18.43 -43.41
CA SER A 217 14.91 -17.12 -42.76
C SER A 217 14.84 -17.22 -41.23
N SER A 218 15.95 -16.89 -40.55
CA SER A 218 16.00 -16.79 -39.08
C SER A 218 14.94 -15.84 -38.52
N ALA A 219 14.77 -14.66 -39.13
CA ALA A 219 13.81 -13.66 -38.70
C ALA A 219 12.34 -14.15 -38.76
N LEU A 220 11.96 -14.93 -39.79
CA LEU A 220 10.63 -15.54 -39.85
C LEU A 220 10.46 -16.65 -38.80
N HIS A 221 11.50 -17.44 -38.53
CA HIS A 221 11.49 -18.42 -37.43
C HIS A 221 11.38 -17.75 -36.06
N ARG A 222 12.10 -16.65 -35.80
CA ARG A 222 11.99 -15.85 -34.57
C ARG A 222 10.59 -15.28 -34.37
N THR A 223 10.04 -14.61 -35.39
CA THR A 223 8.71 -13.98 -35.28
C THR A 223 7.58 -15.01 -35.25
N LEU A 224 7.74 -16.17 -35.91
CA LEU A 224 6.87 -17.34 -35.68
C LEU A 224 6.98 -17.83 -34.23
N GLY A 225 8.20 -17.93 -33.68
CA GLY A 225 8.45 -18.35 -32.31
C GLY A 225 7.73 -17.48 -31.29
N ALA A 226 7.89 -16.16 -31.40
CA ALA A 226 7.24 -15.19 -30.52
C ALA A 226 5.71 -15.20 -30.68
N ALA A 227 5.20 -15.39 -31.89
CA ALA A 227 3.76 -15.52 -32.14
C ALA A 227 3.17 -16.85 -31.60
N LEU A 228 3.95 -17.93 -31.60
CA LEU A 228 3.57 -19.21 -30.97
C LEU A 228 3.51 -19.10 -29.44
N GLN A 229 4.49 -18.45 -28.80
CA GLN A 229 4.43 -18.14 -27.37
C GLN A 229 3.20 -17.27 -27.03
N ALA A 230 2.94 -16.23 -27.82
CA ALA A 230 1.76 -15.38 -27.66
C ALA A 230 0.41 -16.10 -27.92
N THR A 231 0.42 -17.32 -28.50
CA THR A 231 -0.74 -18.21 -28.62
C THR A 231 -0.71 -19.38 -27.62
N GLY A 232 0.18 -19.36 -26.63
CA GLY A 232 0.25 -20.35 -25.54
C GLY A 232 0.92 -21.68 -25.91
N ARG A 233 1.68 -21.71 -27.00
CA ARG A 233 2.41 -22.88 -27.54
C ARG A 233 3.92 -22.68 -27.34
N ALA A 234 4.36 -22.76 -26.09
CA ALA A 234 5.68 -22.27 -25.66
C ALA A 234 6.82 -23.15 -26.20
N GLY A 235 6.73 -24.47 -26.07
CA GLY A 235 7.75 -25.40 -26.55
C GLY A 235 7.93 -25.37 -28.07
N GLU A 236 6.84 -25.23 -28.83
CA GLU A 236 6.92 -25.00 -30.28
C GLU A 236 7.60 -23.65 -30.59
N GLY A 237 7.27 -22.59 -29.84
CA GLY A 237 7.84 -21.27 -30.02
C GLY A 237 9.36 -21.25 -29.80
N ILE A 238 9.82 -21.85 -28.69
CA ILE A 238 11.24 -22.01 -28.36
C ILE A 238 11.95 -22.86 -29.44
N ALA A 239 11.33 -23.93 -29.95
CA ALA A 239 11.90 -24.73 -31.03
C ALA A 239 12.13 -23.92 -32.32
N GLN A 240 11.23 -22.98 -32.66
CA GLN A 240 11.44 -22.08 -33.79
C GLN A 240 12.55 -21.06 -33.52
N MET A 241 12.68 -20.51 -32.31
CA MET A 241 13.78 -19.60 -31.98
C MET A 241 15.14 -20.31 -31.93
N ARG A 242 15.20 -21.56 -31.45
CA ARG A 242 16.40 -22.41 -31.59
C ARG A 242 16.78 -22.57 -33.06
N ARG A 243 15.81 -22.80 -33.95
CA ARG A 243 16.07 -22.86 -35.40
C ARG A 243 16.55 -21.53 -35.99
N ALA A 244 16.07 -20.39 -35.50
CA ALA A 244 16.60 -19.08 -35.88
C ALA A 244 18.09 -18.92 -35.50
N VAL A 245 18.47 -19.35 -34.29
CA VAL A 245 19.87 -19.34 -33.82
C VAL A 245 20.73 -20.38 -34.56
N GLU A 246 20.21 -21.54 -34.96
CA GLU A 246 20.93 -22.49 -35.82
C GLU A 246 21.26 -21.89 -37.20
N LEU A 247 20.35 -21.09 -37.76
CA LEU A 247 20.50 -20.42 -39.06
C LEU A 247 21.44 -19.21 -38.97
N ALA A 248 21.45 -18.51 -37.83
CA ALA A 248 22.25 -17.30 -37.60
C ALA A 248 22.97 -17.30 -36.23
N PRO A 249 23.92 -18.23 -35.98
CA PRO A 249 24.51 -18.46 -34.64
C PRO A 249 25.46 -17.35 -34.15
N ARG A 250 25.58 -16.25 -34.91
CA ARG A 250 26.36 -15.05 -34.55
C ARG A 250 25.53 -13.77 -34.66
N ASP A 251 24.21 -13.87 -34.73
CA ASP A 251 23.31 -12.72 -34.63
C ASP A 251 22.84 -12.55 -33.17
N ALA A 252 23.11 -11.37 -32.60
CA ALA A 252 22.73 -11.05 -31.23
C ALA A 252 21.20 -10.92 -31.05
N ILE A 253 20.44 -10.59 -32.10
CA ILE A 253 18.98 -10.44 -32.06
C ILE A 253 18.31 -11.81 -31.94
N GLU A 254 18.79 -12.81 -32.67
CA GLU A 254 18.23 -14.17 -32.62
C GLU A 254 18.58 -14.84 -31.28
N LEU A 255 19.78 -14.59 -30.74
CA LEU A 255 20.18 -15.02 -29.40
C LEU A 255 19.40 -14.33 -28.27
N ASP A 256 19.20 -13.00 -28.34
CA ASP A 256 18.37 -12.26 -27.37
C ASP A 256 16.91 -12.72 -27.41
N ALA A 257 16.35 -12.99 -28.59
CA ALA A 257 14.99 -13.51 -28.72
C ALA A 257 14.86 -14.91 -28.08
N LEU A 258 15.77 -15.84 -28.40
CA LEU A 258 15.80 -17.16 -27.77
C LEU A 258 15.98 -17.05 -26.25
N ALA A 259 16.87 -16.19 -25.77
CA ALA A 259 17.12 -15.97 -24.35
C ALA A 259 15.87 -15.44 -23.61
N ASN A 260 15.16 -14.47 -24.20
CA ASN A 260 13.88 -13.99 -23.67
C ASN A 260 12.82 -15.11 -23.64
N ALA A 261 12.73 -15.93 -24.69
CA ALA A 261 11.77 -17.03 -24.74
C ALA A 261 12.05 -18.14 -23.71
N LEU A 262 13.33 -18.44 -23.47
CA LEU A 262 13.78 -19.34 -22.40
C LEU A 262 13.49 -18.76 -21.01
N ASN A 263 13.74 -17.47 -20.82
CA ASN A 263 13.44 -16.76 -19.57
C ASN A 263 11.93 -16.75 -19.25
N GLU A 264 11.06 -16.49 -20.23
CA GLU A 264 9.59 -16.54 -20.02
C GLU A 264 9.07 -17.95 -19.65
N ASP A 265 9.73 -19.01 -20.11
CA ASP A 265 9.44 -20.40 -19.73
C ASP A 265 10.13 -20.83 -18.41
N GLY A 266 11.06 -20.02 -17.88
CA GLY A 266 11.80 -20.29 -16.64
C GLY A 266 13.06 -21.17 -16.81
N GLN A 267 13.63 -21.23 -18.03
CA GLN A 267 14.88 -21.95 -18.34
C GLN A 267 16.11 -21.03 -18.13
N TYR A 268 16.30 -20.57 -16.89
CA TYR A 268 17.17 -19.43 -16.57
C TYR A 268 18.64 -19.60 -16.93
N ASP A 269 19.27 -20.75 -16.71
CA ASP A 269 20.70 -20.93 -16.98
C ASP A 269 21.01 -20.90 -18.48
N GLU A 270 20.10 -21.41 -19.32
CA GLU A 270 20.26 -21.34 -20.78
C GLU A 270 19.91 -19.95 -21.31
N ALA A 271 18.90 -19.28 -20.72
CA ALA A 271 18.61 -17.88 -21.00
C ALA A 271 19.82 -16.97 -20.67
N GLU A 272 20.42 -17.13 -19.49
CA GLU A 272 21.65 -16.44 -19.08
C GLU A 272 22.79 -16.71 -20.09
N SER A 273 23.01 -17.97 -20.46
CA SER A 273 24.04 -18.34 -21.44
C SER A 273 23.81 -17.69 -22.81
N ALA A 274 22.57 -17.61 -23.27
CA ALA A 274 22.22 -16.99 -24.55
C ALA A 274 22.30 -15.45 -24.49
N PHE A 275 21.85 -14.80 -23.40
CA PHE A 275 22.01 -13.37 -23.18
C PHE A 275 23.48 -12.95 -23.10
N ARG A 276 24.33 -13.68 -22.37
CA ARG A 276 25.77 -13.36 -22.27
C ARG A 276 26.45 -13.46 -23.65
N LYS A 277 26.14 -14.48 -24.46
CA LYS A 277 26.61 -14.59 -25.86
C LYS A 277 26.11 -13.46 -26.76
N ALA A 278 24.85 -13.02 -26.61
CA ALA A 278 24.32 -11.87 -27.33
C ALA A 278 25.08 -10.57 -26.95
N LEU A 279 25.48 -10.42 -25.68
CA LEU A 279 26.31 -9.30 -25.21
C LEU A 279 27.78 -9.41 -25.61
N GLU A 280 28.35 -10.59 -25.79
CA GLU A 280 29.69 -10.76 -26.39
C GLU A 280 29.71 -10.25 -27.84
N LEU A 281 28.63 -10.48 -28.59
CA LEU A 281 28.47 -10.03 -29.98
C LEU A 281 28.07 -8.55 -30.08
N ALA A 282 27.28 -8.03 -29.13
CA ALA A 282 26.80 -6.65 -29.10
C ALA A 282 26.90 -6.02 -27.69
N PRO A 283 28.12 -5.68 -27.20
CA PRO A 283 28.33 -5.26 -25.80
C PRO A 283 27.58 -4.00 -25.34
N MET A 284 27.17 -3.15 -26.30
CA MET A 284 26.41 -1.92 -26.04
C MET A 284 24.89 -2.10 -26.11
N GLN A 285 24.38 -3.32 -26.38
CA GLN A 285 22.94 -3.58 -26.53
C GLN A 285 22.20 -3.53 -25.18
N ALA A 286 21.84 -2.32 -24.75
CA ALA A 286 21.28 -2.05 -23.42
C ALA A 286 20.00 -2.85 -23.10
N ALA A 287 19.16 -3.14 -24.11
CA ALA A 287 17.96 -3.96 -23.95
C ALA A 287 18.32 -5.38 -23.50
N THR A 288 19.21 -6.06 -24.23
CA THR A 288 19.73 -7.40 -23.90
C THR A 288 20.39 -7.45 -22.53
N HIS A 289 21.10 -6.40 -22.14
CA HIS A 289 21.70 -6.33 -20.81
C HIS A 289 20.64 -6.16 -19.70
N SER A 290 19.58 -5.40 -19.95
CA SER A 290 18.44 -5.31 -19.02
C SER A 290 17.65 -6.62 -18.95
N ASN A 291 17.49 -7.32 -20.07
CA ASN A 291 16.86 -8.65 -20.13
C ASN A 291 17.65 -9.69 -19.31
N LEU A 292 18.99 -9.68 -19.42
CA LEU A 292 19.88 -10.48 -18.57
C LEU A 292 19.70 -10.17 -17.09
N LEU A 293 19.73 -8.89 -16.69
CA LEU A 293 19.55 -8.48 -15.30
C LEU A 293 18.18 -8.89 -14.75
N PHE A 294 17.13 -8.85 -15.57
CA PHE A 294 15.81 -9.35 -15.20
C PHE A 294 15.81 -10.88 -15.02
N CYS A 295 16.47 -11.64 -15.91
CA CYS A 295 16.66 -13.08 -15.79
C CYS A 295 17.42 -13.47 -14.51
N LEU A 296 18.46 -12.73 -14.15
CA LEU A 296 19.27 -12.96 -12.94
C LEU A 296 18.45 -12.78 -11.64
N MET A 297 17.44 -11.89 -11.60
CA MET A 297 16.55 -11.74 -10.45
C MET A 297 15.67 -12.97 -10.15
N HIS A 298 15.60 -13.94 -11.06
CA HIS A 298 14.88 -15.20 -10.87
C HIS A 298 15.76 -16.35 -10.37
N LYS A 299 17.10 -16.17 -10.30
CA LYS A 299 18.05 -17.22 -9.90
C LYS A 299 18.22 -17.31 -8.38
N THR A 300 18.23 -18.54 -7.85
CA THR A 300 18.26 -18.85 -6.41
C THR A 300 19.66 -18.85 -5.80
N ASP A 301 20.70 -18.96 -6.63
CA ASP A 301 22.12 -19.02 -6.28
C ASP A 301 22.81 -17.64 -6.25
N LEU A 302 22.09 -16.56 -6.55
CA LEU A 302 22.65 -15.21 -6.68
C LEU A 302 22.59 -14.41 -5.37
N ASP A 303 23.75 -14.11 -4.78
CA ASP A 303 23.86 -13.24 -3.61
C ASP A 303 23.71 -11.74 -3.95
N ALA A 304 23.49 -10.89 -2.94
CA ALA A 304 23.24 -9.46 -3.12
C ALA A 304 24.42 -8.68 -3.72
N ALA A 305 25.66 -9.04 -3.38
CA ALA A 305 26.85 -8.37 -3.90
C ALA A 305 27.11 -8.77 -5.35
N SER A 306 26.94 -10.06 -5.69
CA SER A 306 27.00 -10.55 -7.07
C SER A 306 25.90 -9.94 -7.94
N ALA A 307 24.65 -9.86 -7.44
CA ALA A 307 23.57 -9.15 -8.11
C ALA A 307 23.92 -7.67 -8.36
N PHE A 308 24.35 -6.96 -7.32
CA PHE A 308 24.70 -5.54 -7.42
C PHE A 308 25.89 -5.28 -8.36
N ALA A 309 26.84 -6.22 -8.46
CA ALA A 309 27.96 -6.13 -9.38
C ALA A 309 27.53 -6.18 -10.87
N GLU A 310 26.54 -7.01 -11.21
CA GLU A 310 25.97 -7.10 -12.56
C GLU A 310 25.17 -5.83 -12.92
N PHE A 311 24.32 -5.33 -12.02
CA PHE A 311 23.65 -4.02 -12.23
C PHE A 311 24.69 -2.90 -12.41
N SER A 312 25.71 -2.85 -11.56
CA SER A 312 26.82 -1.89 -11.68
C SER A 312 27.61 -2.04 -12.99
N GLU A 313 27.64 -3.22 -13.61
CA GLU A 313 28.28 -3.46 -14.90
C GLU A 313 27.46 -2.90 -16.08
N PHE A 314 26.13 -2.93 -16.00
CA PHE A 314 25.28 -2.14 -16.90
C PHE A 314 25.61 -0.65 -16.80
N GLY A 315 25.73 -0.13 -15.57
CA GLY A 315 26.13 1.24 -15.29
C GLY A 315 27.47 1.60 -15.95
N LYS A 316 28.52 0.81 -15.72
CA LYS A 316 29.84 1.05 -16.33
C LYS A 316 29.78 1.07 -17.86
N ARG A 317 29.12 0.09 -18.50
CA ARG A 317 29.06 -0.01 -19.97
C ARG A 317 28.27 1.14 -20.61
N GLN A 318 27.09 1.44 -20.08
CA GLN A 318 26.17 2.40 -20.70
C GLN A 318 26.47 3.85 -20.29
N GLU A 319 26.95 4.08 -19.07
CA GLU A 319 27.14 5.43 -18.52
C GLU A 319 28.54 6.02 -18.78
N ALA A 320 29.60 5.22 -18.69
CA ALA A 320 30.97 5.74 -18.77
C ALA A 320 31.30 6.47 -20.10
N PRO A 321 30.88 5.99 -21.29
CA PRO A 321 31.09 6.70 -22.56
C PRO A 321 30.35 8.05 -22.64
N LEU A 322 29.27 8.20 -21.88
CA LEU A 322 28.39 9.38 -21.89
C LEU A 322 28.76 10.41 -20.80
N ARG A 323 29.42 9.98 -19.72
CA ARG A 323 29.78 10.83 -18.58
C ARG A 323 30.65 12.03 -18.99
N ALA A 324 31.57 11.84 -19.94
CA ALA A 324 32.42 12.90 -20.48
C ALA A 324 31.69 13.89 -21.43
N GLN A 325 30.44 13.58 -21.82
CA GLN A 325 29.61 14.36 -22.74
C GLN A 325 28.53 15.17 -22.00
N ARG A 326 28.56 15.21 -20.66
CA ARG A 326 27.57 15.92 -19.84
C ARG A 326 27.85 17.41 -19.79
N SER A 327 26.91 18.20 -20.29
CA SER A 327 26.84 19.65 -20.05
C SER A 327 26.46 19.94 -18.60
N ALA A 328 26.90 21.09 -18.07
CA ALA A 328 26.38 21.61 -16.81
C ALA A 328 24.89 21.97 -16.94
N HIS A 329 24.11 21.69 -15.90
CA HIS A 329 22.68 22.02 -15.87
C HIS A 329 22.47 23.54 -15.70
N THR A 330 21.62 24.11 -16.53
CA THR A 330 21.28 25.56 -16.52
C THR A 330 19.98 25.87 -15.78
N ASN A 331 19.43 24.90 -15.03
CA ASN A 331 18.23 25.10 -14.21
C ASN A 331 18.53 26.15 -13.11
N ASP A 332 17.59 27.07 -12.89
CA ASP A 332 17.71 28.11 -11.86
C ASP A 332 17.58 27.49 -10.46
N ARG A 333 18.55 27.80 -9.57
CA ARG A 333 18.73 27.20 -8.24
C ARG A 333 17.82 27.78 -7.15
N ASN A 334 16.60 28.19 -7.51
CA ASN A 334 15.61 28.66 -6.54
C ASN A 334 14.88 27.47 -5.87
N PRO A 335 15.01 27.24 -4.55
CA PRO A 335 14.41 26.09 -3.88
C PRO A 335 12.87 26.15 -3.79
N SER A 336 12.26 27.34 -3.73
CA SER A 336 10.81 27.53 -3.57
C SER A 336 10.05 27.64 -4.89
N ARG A 337 10.73 27.58 -6.03
CA ARG A 337 10.12 27.68 -7.37
C ARG A 337 9.16 26.53 -7.68
N ARG A 338 8.26 26.75 -8.65
CA ARG A 338 7.44 25.67 -9.24
C ARG A 338 8.34 24.71 -10.03
N LEU A 339 8.35 23.42 -9.66
CA LEU A 339 9.28 22.43 -10.21
C LEU A 339 8.73 21.77 -11.48
N ARG A 340 9.60 21.53 -12.46
CA ARG A 340 9.26 20.69 -13.63
C ARG A 340 9.64 19.24 -13.37
N ILE A 341 8.64 18.38 -13.20
CA ILE A 341 8.78 16.95 -12.94
C ILE A 341 8.52 16.20 -14.23
N GLY A 342 9.48 15.41 -14.71
CA GLY A 342 9.36 14.60 -15.92
C GLY A 342 9.26 13.12 -15.60
N PHE A 343 8.18 12.44 -15.98
CA PHE A 343 8.02 11.00 -15.84
C PHE A 343 8.31 10.29 -17.16
N VAL A 344 9.18 9.28 -17.15
CA VAL A 344 9.54 8.50 -18.35
C VAL A 344 9.08 7.06 -18.18
N SER A 345 8.36 6.52 -19.17
CA SER A 345 7.88 5.14 -19.10
C SER A 345 7.54 4.53 -20.45
N GLY A 346 7.80 3.23 -20.59
CA GLY A 346 7.28 2.42 -21.69
C GLY A 346 5.89 1.81 -21.46
N ASP A 347 5.34 1.93 -20.25
CA ASP A 347 4.27 1.06 -19.72
C ASP A 347 3.01 1.80 -19.22
N LEU A 348 2.73 2.99 -19.75
CA LEU A 348 1.52 3.78 -19.43
C LEU A 348 0.28 3.27 -20.19
N ILE A 349 -0.01 1.99 -20.01
CA ILE A 349 -1.09 1.20 -20.63
C ILE A 349 -1.71 0.31 -19.53
N ASN A 350 -2.59 -0.63 -19.88
CA ASN A 350 -3.12 -1.66 -18.99
C ASN A 350 -2.00 -2.61 -18.44
N HIS A 351 -1.26 -2.13 -17.44
CA HIS A 351 -0.04 -2.72 -16.87
C HIS A 351 0.18 -2.26 -15.42
N PRO A 352 0.79 -3.06 -14.51
CA PRO A 352 0.95 -2.71 -13.10
C PRO A 352 1.60 -1.34 -12.82
N VAL A 353 2.57 -0.92 -13.64
CA VAL A 353 3.20 0.42 -13.53
C VAL A 353 2.15 1.53 -13.61
N ALA A 354 1.23 1.44 -14.58
CA ALA A 354 0.16 2.42 -14.73
C ALA A 354 -0.85 2.35 -13.57
N TYR A 355 -1.17 1.16 -13.05
CA TYR A 355 -2.13 1.01 -11.95
C TYR A 355 -1.67 1.77 -10.68
N PHE A 356 -0.38 1.62 -10.34
CA PHE A 356 0.24 2.34 -9.22
C PHE A 356 0.40 3.84 -9.54
N PHE A 357 0.90 4.17 -10.73
CA PHE A 357 1.23 5.55 -11.10
C PHE A 357 0.00 6.45 -11.29
N GLN A 358 -1.09 5.93 -11.88
CA GLN A 358 -2.33 6.68 -12.13
C GLN A 358 -2.86 7.34 -10.86
N SER A 359 -2.94 6.57 -9.76
CA SER A 359 -3.45 7.11 -8.49
C SER A 359 -2.50 8.11 -7.81
N ILE A 360 -1.23 8.18 -8.21
CA ILE A 360 -0.31 9.21 -7.74
C ILE A 360 -0.38 10.47 -8.60
N ILE A 361 -0.34 10.36 -9.94
CA ILE A 361 -0.38 11.53 -10.83
C ILE A 361 -1.70 12.31 -10.68
N GLU A 362 -2.82 11.62 -10.40
CA GLU A 362 -4.13 12.21 -10.05
C GLU A 362 -4.06 13.18 -8.85
N HIS A 363 -3.17 12.91 -7.89
CA HIS A 363 -2.96 13.74 -6.69
C HIS A 363 -1.85 14.77 -6.91
N LEU A 364 -0.72 14.39 -7.51
CA LEU A 364 0.38 15.33 -7.83
C LEU A 364 -0.08 16.45 -8.79
N ALA A 365 -1.05 16.20 -9.66
CA ALA A 365 -1.60 17.22 -10.56
C ALA A 365 -2.34 18.35 -9.82
N ARG A 366 -2.74 18.14 -8.56
CA ARG A 366 -3.36 19.14 -7.68
C ARG A 366 -2.32 20.01 -6.94
N ASP A 367 -1.06 19.57 -6.88
CA ASP A 367 0.04 20.34 -6.29
C ASP A 367 0.49 21.46 -7.26
N THR A 368 0.03 22.68 -6.99
CA THR A 368 0.37 23.87 -7.80
C THR A 368 1.85 24.24 -7.78
N SER A 369 2.64 23.68 -6.85
CA SER A 369 4.10 23.83 -6.79
C SER A 369 4.84 22.90 -7.76
N LEU A 370 4.13 22.02 -8.48
CA LEU A 370 4.66 21.11 -9.50
C LEU A 370 4.10 21.40 -10.90
N SER A 371 4.83 20.99 -11.93
CA SER A 371 4.44 20.99 -13.34
C SER A 371 4.88 19.65 -13.93
N LEU A 372 3.92 18.82 -14.34
CA LEU A 372 4.12 17.41 -14.67
C LEU A 372 4.20 17.23 -16.20
N HIS A 373 5.32 16.68 -16.65
CA HIS A 373 5.59 16.31 -18.04
C HIS A 373 5.69 14.78 -18.13
N VAL A 374 5.08 14.17 -19.15
CA VAL A 374 5.10 12.71 -19.32
C VAL A 374 5.70 12.32 -20.67
N TYR A 375 6.75 11.51 -20.63
CA TYR A 375 7.50 11.01 -21.79
C TYR A 375 7.14 9.54 -22.04
N SER A 376 6.12 9.30 -22.88
CA SER A 376 5.66 7.96 -23.24
C SER A 376 6.54 7.33 -24.32
N ASN A 377 7.11 6.16 -24.01
CA ASN A 377 8.00 5.41 -24.90
C ASN A 377 7.31 4.19 -25.56
N TYR A 378 6.00 4.27 -25.83
CA TYR A 378 5.28 3.21 -26.53
C TYR A 378 4.22 3.75 -27.50
N VAL A 379 3.96 2.97 -28.56
CA VAL A 379 3.03 3.29 -29.65
C VAL A 379 1.56 2.99 -29.31
N VAL A 380 1.31 2.03 -28.41
CA VAL A 380 -0.06 1.64 -28.06
C VAL A 380 -0.59 2.55 -26.97
N THR A 381 -1.76 3.13 -27.20
CA THR A 381 -2.52 3.91 -26.24
C THR A 381 -3.82 3.17 -25.88
N ASP A 382 -4.18 3.12 -24.60
CA ASP A 382 -5.47 2.62 -24.13
C ASP A 382 -6.11 3.56 -23.09
N ALA A 383 -7.15 3.08 -22.40
CA ALA A 383 -7.87 3.86 -21.39
C ALA A 383 -6.94 4.37 -20.26
N PHE A 384 -5.98 3.57 -19.80
CA PHE A 384 -5.02 4.02 -18.79
C PHE A 384 -4.10 5.11 -19.34
N THR A 385 -3.68 5.00 -20.61
CA THR A 385 -2.89 6.06 -21.26
C THR A 385 -3.64 7.38 -21.31
N ASN A 386 -4.95 7.33 -21.58
CA ASN A 386 -5.78 8.53 -21.68
C ASN A 386 -5.99 9.20 -20.30
N THR A 387 -6.39 8.44 -19.27
CA THR A 387 -6.57 9.01 -17.92
C THR A 387 -5.26 9.49 -17.29
N ILE A 388 -4.12 8.86 -17.57
CA ILE A 388 -2.82 9.38 -17.13
C ILE A 388 -2.45 10.67 -17.90
N ARG A 389 -2.84 10.80 -19.18
CA ARG A 389 -2.61 12.02 -19.98
C ARG A 389 -3.42 13.20 -19.46
N GLU A 390 -4.65 12.98 -18.98
CA GLU A 390 -5.54 14.02 -18.42
C GLU A 390 -4.95 14.73 -17.18
N HIS A 391 -4.00 14.09 -16.48
CA HIS A 391 -3.30 14.65 -15.32
C HIS A 391 -1.91 15.24 -15.64
N ALA A 392 -1.46 15.20 -16.89
CA ALA A 392 -0.19 15.77 -17.32
C ALA A 392 -0.40 17.16 -17.95
N GLN A 393 0.36 18.18 -17.53
CA GLN A 393 0.33 19.48 -18.20
C GLN A 393 0.98 19.43 -19.60
N GLU A 394 1.91 18.50 -19.82
CA GLU A 394 2.61 18.27 -21.09
C GLU A 394 2.78 16.77 -21.36
N TRP A 395 2.34 16.30 -22.53
CA TRP A 395 2.49 14.91 -22.97
C TRP A 395 3.44 14.82 -24.17
N HIS A 396 4.38 13.89 -24.11
CA HIS A 396 5.49 13.80 -25.05
C HIS A 396 5.67 12.35 -25.51
N GLU A 397 5.42 12.10 -26.80
CA GLU A 397 5.68 10.80 -27.41
C GLU A 397 7.15 10.70 -27.81
N VAL A 398 7.90 9.82 -27.14
CA VAL A 398 9.35 9.62 -27.34
C VAL A 398 9.70 8.27 -27.97
N PHE A 399 8.69 7.48 -28.33
CA PHE A 399 8.88 6.26 -29.11
C PHE A 399 9.54 6.56 -30.47
N GLY A 400 10.45 5.69 -30.91
CA GLY A 400 11.19 5.85 -32.18
C GLY A 400 12.32 6.92 -32.19
N MET A 401 12.43 7.74 -31.15
CA MET A 401 13.58 8.63 -30.90
C MET A 401 14.81 7.85 -30.42
N THR A 402 16.01 8.37 -30.65
CA THR A 402 17.25 7.89 -30.01
C THR A 402 17.39 8.48 -28.62
N ASP A 403 18.05 7.78 -27.69
CA ASP A 403 18.17 8.17 -26.29
C ASP A 403 18.85 9.53 -26.09
N ALA A 404 19.85 9.85 -26.91
CA ALA A 404 20.44 11.20 -26.98
C ALA A 404 19.41 12.27 -27.37
N ALA A 405 18.50 12.00 -28.30
CA ALA A 405 17.47 12.95 -28.72
C ALA A 405 16.36 13.09 -27.66
N VAL A 406 16.07 12.02 -26.90
CA VAL A 406 15.19 12.08 -25.72
C VAL A 406 15.84 12.95 -24.63
N ALA A 407 17.13 12.77 -24.37
CA ALA A 407 17.89 13.58 -23.43
C ALA A 407 17.95 15.07 -23.83
N GLU A 408 18.20 15.41 -25.11
CA GLU A 408 18.15 16.80 -25.56
C GLU A 408 16.75 17.41 -25.46
N LYS A 409 15.69 16.64 -25.72
CA LYS A 409 14.31 17.12 -25.51
C LYS A 409 14.08 17.44 -24.03
N ILE A 410 14.39 16.52 -23.11
CA ILE A 410 14.23 16.72 -21.66
C ILE A 410 15.00 17.95 -21.16
N ARG A 411 16.23 18.19 -21.65
CA ARG A 411 16.99 19.41 -21.34
C ARG A 411 16.31 20.67 -21.88
N LYS A 412 15.81 20.64 -23.12
CA LYS A 412 15.10 21.76 -23.74
C LYS A 412 13.77 22.09 -23.04
N ASP A 413 13.06 21.06 -22.57
CA ASP A 413 11.84 21.20 -21.78
C ASP A 413 12.13 21.74 -20.35
N GLY A 414 13.41 21.73 -19.93
CA GLY A 414 13.88 22.34 -18.69
C GLY A 414 13.48 21.56 -17.44
N ILE A 415 13.40 20.23 -17.52
CA ILE A 415 13.03 19.37 -16.40
C ILE A 415 14.02 19.52 -15.23
N ASP A 416 13.49 19.66 -14.03
CA ASP A 416 14.23 19.77 -12.77
C ASP A 416 14.47 18.40 -12.14
N ILE A 417 13.43 17.54 -12.13
CA ILE A 417 13.51 16.18 -11.61
C ILE A 417 12.95 15.21 -12.65
N LEU A 418 13.78 14.28 -13.13
CA LEU A 418 13.36 13.23 -14.06
C LEU A 418 13.20 11.88 -13.34
N ILE A 419 12.08 11.20 -13.56
CA ILE A 419 11.69 10.00 -12.82
C ILE A 419 11.48 8.86 -13.83
N ASP A 420 12.29 7.80 -13.70
CA ASP A 420 12.14 6.55 -14.45
C ASP A 420 11.10 5.66 -13.78
N LEU A 421 10.00 5.38 -14.50
CA LEU A 421 8.95 4.48 -14.02
C LEU A 421 9.17 3.01 -14.43
N THR A 422 10.19 2.68 -15.23
CA THR A 422 10.33 1.37 -15.91
C THR A 422 11.56 0.56 -15.46
N GLY A 423 12.71 1.19 -15.20
CA GLY A 423 13.95 0.50 -14.81
C GLY A 423 14.43 -0.51 -15.86
N HIS A 424 14.91 -1.69 -15.44
CA HIS A 424 15.37 -2.74 -16.37
C HIS A 424 14.25 -3.53 -17.08
N THR A 425 12.97 -3.18 -16.89
CA THR A 425 11.91 -3.84 -17.65
C THR A 425 11.83 -3.32 -19.10
N GLY A 426 11.02 -3.97 -19.94
CA GLY A 426 10.97 -3.71 -21.38
C GLY A 426 10.55 -2.29 -21.74
N ARG A 427 11.06 -1.76 -22.87
CA ARG A 427 10.76 -0.40 -23.38
C ARG A 427 11.24 0.75 -22.47
N ASN A 428 12.20 0.49 -21.57
CA ASN A 428 12.83 1.53 -20.75
C ASN A 428 13.65 2.54 -21.56
N ARG A 429 14.16 3.56 -20.86
CA ARG A 429 15.02 4.62 -21.40
C ARG A 429 16.25 4.89 -20.54
N LEU A 430 16.79 3.88 -19.85
CA LEU A 430 17.92 4.05 -18.93
C LEU A 430 19.16 4.71 -19.58
N VAL A 431 19.41 4.48 -20.87
CA VAL A 431 20.48 5.16 -21.61
C VAL A 431 20.23 6.67 -21.76
N ALA A 432 18.97 7.12 -21.83
CA ALA A 432 18.62 8.54 -21.81
C ALA A 432 18.89 9.16 -20.43
N PHE A 433 18.65 8.42 -19.33
CA PHE A 433 19.04 8.85 -17.97
C PHE A 433 20.57 8.88 -17.81
N ALA A 434 21.31 7.98 -18.48
CA ALA A 434 22.78 7.96 -18.50
C ALA A 434 23.39 9.21 -19.17
N HIS A 435 22.67 9.91 -20.05
CA HIS A 435 23.06 11.24 -20.55
C HIS A 435 22.90 12.37 -19.50
N LYS A 436 22.36 12.09 -18.31
CA LYS A 436 22.00 13.05 -17.23
C LYS A 436 21.32 14.32 -17.80
N PRO A 437 20.13 14.23 -18.42
CA PRO A 437 19.42 15.40 -18.91
C PRO A 437 18.84 16.30 -17.81
N ALA A 438 18.31 15.75 -16.71
CA ALA A 438 17.82 16.56 -15.57
C ALA A 438 18.85 16.60 -14.43
N PRO A 439 18.91 17.69 -13.64
CA PRO A 439 19.86 17.83 -12.55
C PRO A 439 19.64 16.81 -11.43
N VAL A 440 18.37 16.55 -11.08
CA VAL A 440 17.97 15.45 -10.19
C VAL A 440 17.33 14.35 -11.04
N GLN A 441 17.67 13.09 -10.78
CA GLN A 441 17.06 11.93 -11.41
C GLN A 441 16.72 10.84 -10.37
N VAL A 442 15.58 10.18 -10.56
CA VAL A 442 15.00 9.19 -9.64
C VAL A 442 14.57 7.94 -10.42
N SER A 443 14.63 6.75 -9.81
CA SER A 443 13.96 5.54 -10.32
C SER A 443 12.90 5.04 -9.33
N TRP A 444 11.70 4.79 -9.82
CA TRP A 444 10.49 4.37 -9.08
C TRP A 444 9.34 4.18 -10.09
N ILE A 445 8.71 3.03 -10.34
CA ILE A 445 8.48 1.85 -9.48
C ILE A 445 8.65 0.51 -10.24
N GLY A 446 8.81 0.53 -11.57
CA GLY A 446 8.56 -0.64 -12.43
C GLY A 446 9.57 -1.80 -12.33
N ASN A 447 10.75 -1.57 -11.76
CA ASN A 447 11.81 -2.56 -11.60
C ASN A 447 12.19 -2.72 -10.12
N PRO A 448 12.01 -3.89 -9.49
CA PRO A 448 12.30 -4.11 -8.07
C PRO A 448 13.80 -4.41 -7.83
N ALA A 449 14.66 -3.54 -8.37
CA ALA A 449 16.12 -3.52 -8.18
C ALA A 449 16.68 -2.15 -8.61
N THR A 450 17.93 -1.88 -8.23
CA THR A 450 18.73 -0.75 -8.74
C THR A 450 18.80 -0.72 -10.27
N THR A 451 19.04 0.45 -10.83
CA THR A 451 19.37 0.66 -12.26
C THR A 451 20.87 0.51 -12.55
N GLY A 452 21.70 0.42 -11.51
CA GLY A 452 23.17 0.41 -11.61
C GLY A 452 23.79 1.72 -12.12
N LEU A 453 22.97 2.71 -12.50
CA LEU A 453 23.43 4.02 -12.96
C LEU A 453 23.80 4.91 -11.77
N THR A 454 24.93 5.61 -11.89
CA THR A 454 25.32 6.70 -10.97
C THR A 454 24.84 8.07 -11.43
N SER A 455 24.16 8.13 -12.59
CA SER A 455 23.41 9.31 -13.06
C SER A 455 22.01 9.41 -12.47
N ILE A 456 21.47 8.33 -11.91
CA ILE A 456 20.23 8.34 -11.14
C ILE A 456 20.63 8.50 -9.67
N ASP A 457 20.13 9.56 -9.05
CA ASP A 457 20.60 10.02 -7.74
C ASP A 457 19.88 9.29 -6.61
N TYR A 458 18.59 9.00 -6.82
CA TYR A 458 17.69 8.43 -5.81
C TYR A 458 16.86 7.27 -6.35
N TYR A 459 16.47 6.35 -5.46
CA TYR A 459 15.47 5.32 -5.74
C TYR A 459 14.40 5.40 -4.65
N MET A 460 13.13 5.61 -5.02
CA MET A 460 12.05 5.68 -4.02
C MET A 460 11.54 4.27 -3.69
N SER A 461 11.40 3.98 -2.40
CA SER A 461 10.98 2.67 -1.88
C SER A 461 10.33 2.86 -0.50
N ASP A 462 10.17 1.79 0.28
CA ASP A 462 9.83 1.85 1.71
C ASP A 462 10.80 1.06 2.58
N ARG A 463 10.70 1.26 3.89
CA ARG A 463 11.56 0.68 4.93
C ARG A 463 11.42 -0.84 5.10
N PHE A 464 10.38 -1.47 4.58
CA PHE A 464 10.09 -2.90 4.74
C PHE A 464 10.48 -3.71 3.50
N VAL A 465 10.22 -3.17 2.31
CA VAL A 465 10.69 -3.74 1.04
C VAL A 465 12.21 -3.62 0.94
N THR A 466 12.79 -2.48 1.31
CA THR A 466 14.26 -2.25 1.30
C THR A 466 14.76 -1.68 2.64
N PRO A 467 14.80 -2.49 3.73
CA PRO A 467 15.38 -2.04 5.00
C PRO A 467 16.84 -1.59 4.82
N LEU A 468 17.16 -0.38 5.27
CA LEU A 468 18.43 0.30 4.94
C LEU A 468 19.66 -0.52 5.35
N GLU A 469 19.61 -1.18 6.50
CA GLU A 469 20.68 -2.04 7.04
C GLU A 469 21.07 -3.18 6.08
N GLN A 470 20.13 -3.66 5.26
CA GLN A 470 20.34 -4.75 4.29
C GLN A 470 20.60 -4.22 2.88
N PHE A 471 20.08 -3.04 2.52
CA PHE A 471 20.07 -2.54 1.14
C PHE A 471 20.96 -1.31 0.86
N ALA A 472 21.60 -0.70 1.87
CA ALA A 472 22.44 0.50 1.70
C ALA A 472 23.60 0.33 0.67
N ASN A 473 24.11 -0.89 0.51
CA ASN A 473 25.20 -1.23 -0.42
C ASN A 473 24.72 -1.99 -1.67
N CYS A 474 23.40 -2.11 -1.87
CA CYS A 474 22.77 -2.91 -2.92
C CYS A 474 22.16 -2.05 -4.05
N PHE A 475 22.36 -0.72 -3.99
CA PHE A 475 21.87 0.27 -4.93
C PHE A 475 22.98 1.27 -5.28
N SER A 476 23.03 1.71 -6.55
CA SER A 476 23.90 2.83 -6.96
C SER A 476 23.26 4.18 -6.59
N GLU A 477 21.94 4.20 -6.51
CA GLU A 477 21.11 5.32 -6.09
C GLU A 477 20.99 5.42 -4.56
N LYS A 478 20.53 6.58 -4.08
CA LYS A 478 20.17 6.77 -2.67
C LYS A 478 18.70 6.44 -2.41
N LEU A 479 18.48 5.39 -1.62
CA LEU A 479 17.15 4.98 -1.16
C LEU A 479 16.46 6.14 -0.43
N VAL A 480 15.23 6.46 -0.87
CA VAL A 480 14.32 7.39 -0.22
C VAL A 480 13.07 6.65 0.21
N PHE A 481 12.78 6.68 1.51
CA PHE A 481 11.69 5.90 2.10
C PHE A 481 10.39 6.72 2.14
N LEU A 482 9.39 6.23 1.41
CA LEU A 482 8.00 6.71 1.43
C LEU A 482 7.20 5.93 2.50
N PRO A 483 6.01 6.42 2.90
CA PRO A 483 5.11 5.71 3.82
C PRO A 483 4.66 4.32 3.36
N ALA A 484 4.75 4.03 2.06
CA ALA A 484 4.73 2.71 1.42
C ALA A 484 5.26 2.86 -0.03
N LEU A 485 5.81 1.79 -0.63
CA LEU A 485 6.38 1.80 -2.00
C LEU A 485 5.42 2.36 -3.06
N ALA A 486 4.14 1.98 -3.01
CA ALA A 486 3.10 2.40 -3.96
C ALA A 486 1.68 2.15 -3.40
N PRO A 487 0.66 2.91 -3.83
CA PRO A 487 -0.73 2.66 -3.43
C PRO A 487 -1.33 1.47 -4.19
N PHE A 488 -1.69 0.41 -3.47
CA PHE A 488 -2.59 -0.61 -4.01
C PHE A 488 -4.00 -0.03 -4.12
N LYS A 489 -4.52 0.07 -5.34
CA LYS A 489 -5.88 0.54 -5.65
C LYS A 489 -6.85 -0.64 -5.65
N PRO A 490 -7.77 -0.77 -4.67
CA PRO A 490 -8.69 -1.89 -4.64
C PRO A 490 -9.63 -1.93 -5.84
N TYR A 491 -9.97 -3.13 -6.29
CA TYR A 491 -10.96 -3.31 -7.35
C TYR A 491 -12.38 -3.09 -6.78
N LYS A 492 -13.10 -2.09 -7.31
CA LYS A 492 -14.42 -1.67 -6.78
C LYS A 492 -15.50 -2.77 -6.80
N GLN A 493 -15.35 -3.77 -7.66
CA GLN A 493 -16.26 -4.92 -7.80
C GLN A 493 -15.66 -6.22 -7.24
N ALA A 494 -14.68 -6.12 -6.32
CA ALA A 494 -14.14 -7.28 -5.63
C ALA A 494 -15.25 -7.97 -4.80
N PRO A 495 -15.49 -9.28 -4.97
CA PRO A 495 -16.53 -9.98 -4.20
C PRO A 495 -16.19 -10.03 -2.71
N ASP A 496 -17.18 -10.34 -1.88
CA ASP A 496 -17.00 -10.45 -0.44
C ASP A 496 -16.02 -11.57 -0.04
N VAL A 497 -15.41 -11.40 1.14
CA VAL A 497 -14.60 -12.44 1.77
C VAL A 497 -15.55 -13.50 2.32
N ASN A 498 -15.45 -14.71 1.81
CA ASN A 498 -16.19 -15.86 2.32
C ASN A 498 -15.53 -16.44 3.59
N GLU A 499 -16.29 -17.23 4.34
CA GLU A 499 -15.79 -18.11 5.41
C GLU A 499 -14.63 -19.00 4.93
N LEU A 500 -13.78 -19.45 5.86
CA LEU A 500 -12.59 -20.25 5.56
C LEU A 500 -12.96 -21.60 4.90
N PRO A 501 -12.55 -21.86 3.64
CA PRO A 501 -12.88 -23.10 2.93
C PRO A 501 -12.57 -24.40 3.68
N ALA A 502 -11.48 -24.45 4.44
CA ALA A 502 -11.05 -25.61 5.20
C ALA A 502 -12.14 -26.13 6.19
N LEU A 503 -12.86 -25.22 6.85
CA LEU A 503 -13.91 -25.56 7.82
C LEU A 503 -15.09 -26.31 7.17
N LYS A 504 -15.34 -26.05 5.88
CA LYS A 504 -16.39 -26.72 5.09
C LYS A 504 -15.88 -27.97 4.36
N ASN A 505 -14.63 -27.94 3.90
CA ASN A 505 -14.07 -28.98 3.05
C ASN A 505 -13.40 -30.12 3.83
N GLY A 506 -13.03 -29.90 5.10
CA GLY A 506 -12.31 -30.88 5.93
C GLY A 506 -10.82 -31.03 5.57
N PHE A 507 -10.28 -30.12 4.74
CA PHE A 507 -8.86 -30.06 4.38
C PHE A 507 -8.45 -28.62 4.05
N LEU A 508 -7.21 -28.25 4.38
CA LEU A 508 -6.64 -26.95 4.02
C LEU A 508 -6.20 -26.94 2.55
N THR A 509 -6.55 -25.88 1.82
CA THR A 509 -6.19 -25.64 0.42
C THR A 509 -5.18 -24.51 0.31
N PHE A 510 -3.92 -24.86 0.08
CA PHE A 510 -2.89 -23.91 -0.29
C PHE A 510 -3.15 -23.36 -1.70
N GLY A 511 -2.77 -22.11 -1.97
CA GLY A 511 -2.95 -21.49 -3.29
C GLY A 511 -1.69 -20.80 -3.79
N SER A 512 -1.56 -20.61 -5.11
CA SER A 512 -0.67 -19.60 -5.63
C SER A 512 -1.19 -19.03 -6.96
N PHE A 513 -1.18 -17.70 -7.06
CA PHE A 513 -1.62 -16.94 -8.24
C PHE A 513 -0.45 -16.22 -8.94
N SER A 514 0.79 -16.58 -8.58
CA SER A 514 2.01 -16.05 -9.21
C SER A 514 2.12 -16.47 -10.68
N ARG A 515 2.75 -15.63 -11.52
CA ARG A 515 3.04 -15.96 -12.92
C ARG A 515 3.96 -17.19 -12.97
N LEU A 516 3.69 -18.14 -13.87
CA LEU A 516 4.41 -19.42 -13.98
C LEU A 516 5.94 -19.30 -13.96
N VAL A 517 6.50 -18.28 -14.61
CA VAL A 517 7.94 -17.98 -14.60
C VAL A 517 8.52 -18.03 -13.16
N LYS A 518 7.82 -17.47 -12.17
CA LYS A 518 8.24 -17.47 -10.76
C LYS A 518 8.21 -18.85 -10.09
N ILE A 519 7.57 -19.85 -10.69
CA ILE A 519 7.32 -21.17 -10.10
C ILE A 519 8.31 -22.18 -10.71
N GLY A 520 9.59 -22.05 -10.33
CA GLY A 520 10.66 -22.97 -10.71
C GLY A 520 10.68 -24.27 -9.89
N PRO A 521 11.57 -25.22 -10.21
CA PRO A 521 11.68 -26.51 -9.51
C PRO A 521 11.89 -26.37 -8.00
N GLU A 522 12.74 -25.44 -7.54
CA GLU A 522 12.96 -25.20 -6.10
C GLU A 522 11.69 -24.73 -5.36
N VAL A 523 10.84 -23.94 -6.02
CA VAL A 523 9.58 -23.46 -5.45
C VAL A 523 8.61 -24.62 -5.29
N VAL A 524 8.50 -25.48 -6.31
CA VAL A 524 7.70 -26.70 -6.24
C VAL A 524 8.24 -27.67 -5.19
N ALA A 525 9.56 -27.81 -5.04
CA ALA A 525 10.17 -28.64 -4.00
C ALA A 525 9.86 -28.13 -2.58
N LEU A 526 9.90 -26.81 -2.33
CA LEU A 526 9.49 -26.25 -1.04
C LEU A 526 7.99 -26.46 -0.76
N TRP A 527 7.14 -26.19 -1.75
CA TRP A 527 5.70 -26.42 -1.62
C TRP A 527 5.37 -27.90 -1.44
N ALA A 528 6.11 -28.81 -2.08
CA ALA A 528 5.98 -30.25 -1.90
C ALA A 528 6.42 -30.72 -0.50
N ARG A 529 7.38 -30.05 0.16
CA ARG A 529 7.64 -30.28 1.60
C ARG A 529 6.40 -29.96 2.43
N VAL A 530 5.79 -28.80 2.24
CA VAL A 530 4.54 -28.40 2.95
C VAL A 530 3.43 -29.44 2.73
N LEU A 531 3.22 -29.88 1.48
CA LEU A 531 2.22 -30.90 1.15
C LEU A 531 2.55 -32.30 1.72
N ARG A 532 3.81 -32.60 2.06
CA ARG A 532 4.20 -33.84 2.75
C ARG A 532 4.00 -33.77 4.26
N GLU A 533 4.36 -32.65 4.90
CA GLU A 533 4.12 -32.46 6.35
C GLU A 533 2.62 -32.35 6.69
N ILE A 534 1.77 -31.95 5.72
CA ILE A 534 0.31 -31.85 5.88
C ILE A 534 -0.38 -32.76 4.84
N PRO A 535 -0.47 -34.10 5.06
CA PRO A 535 -0.86 -35.07 4.02
C PRO A 535 -2.28 -34.89 3.47
N THR A 536 -3.20 -34.32 4.25
CA THR A 536 -4.59 -34.06 3.87
C THR A 536 -4.77 -32.83 2.99
N SER A 537 -3.80 -31.90 3.00
CA SER A 537 -3.91 -30.62 2.29
C SER A 537 -3.96 -30.77 0.76
N ARG A 538 -4.50 -29.75 0.09
CA ARG A 538 -4.47 -29.63 -1.37
C ARG A 538 -3.74 -28.36 -1.80
N MET A 539 -3.40 -28.27 -3.07
CA MET A 539 -2.90 -27.03 -3.66
C MET A 539 -3.72 -26.61 -4.89
N LEU A 540 -3.91 -25.30 -5.06
CA LEU A 540 -4.59 -24.66 -6.17
C LEU A 540 -3.62 -23.69 -6.87
N ILE A 541 -3.33 -23.91 -8.16
CA ILE A 541 -2.46 -23.02 -8.93
C ILE A 541 -3.29 -22.26 -9.98
N GLY A 542 -3.35 -20.95 -9.81
CA GLY A 542 -4.11 -20.04 -10.66
C GLY A 542 -3.33 -19.53 -11.87
N ALA A 543 -3.95 -18.59 -12.59
CA ALA A 543 -3.38 -17.87 -13.73
C ALA A 543 -2.85 -18.74 -14.90
N ILE A 544 -3.22 -20.03 -14.97
CA ILE A 544 -2.81 -20.95 -16.04
C ILE A 544 -3.36 -20.48 -17.39
N THR A 545 -2.52 -20.48 -18.43
CA THR A 545 -2.91 -20.02 -19.79
C THR A 545 -2.95 -21.12 -20.83
N SER A 546 -2.30 -22.27 -20.63
CA SER A 546 -2.39 -23.42 -21.53
C SER A 546 -2.28 -24.77 -20.83
N VAL A 547 -2.71 -25.83 -21.53
CA VAL A 547 -2.59 -27.23 -21.08
C VAL A 547 -1.11 -27.67 -20.98
N GLU A 548 -0.23 -27.07 -21.79
CA GLU A 548 1.23 -27.27 -21.71
C GLU A 548 1.78 -26.84 -20.34
N GLN A 549 1.37 -25.67 -19.85
CA GLN A 549 1.76 -25.14 -18.54
C GLN A 549 1.23 -26.00 -17.39
N MET A 550 -0.04 -26.43 -17.48
CA MET A 550 -0.66 -27.34 -16.52
C MET A 550 0.13 -28.66 -16.42
N ASN A 551 0.45 -29.26 -17.57
CA ASN A 551 1.19 -30.51 -17.65
C ASN A 551 2.65 -30.36 -17.18
N LYS A 552 3.27 -29.19 -17.36
CA LYS A 552 4.62 -28.87 -16.86
C LYS A 552 4.63 -28.85 -15.32
N LEU A 553 3.70 -28.12 -14.70
CA LEU A 553 3.57 -28.07 -13.24
C LEU A 553 3.20 -29.44 -12.65
N ALA A 554 2.21 -30.14 -13.22
CA ALA A 554 1.81 -31.47 -12.75
C ALA A 554 2.99 -32.47 -12.73
N LYS A 555 3.89 -32.40 -13.72
CA LYS A 555 5.12 -33.20 -13.75
C LYS A 555 6.11 -32.81 -12.64
N LEU A 556 6.28 -31.53 -12.35
CA LEU A 556 7.18 -31.06 -11.27
C LEU A 556 6.70 -31.54 -9.89
N PHE A 557 5.39 -31.45 -9.61
CA PHE A 557 4.81 -32.01 -8.38
C PHE A 557 4.95 -33.53 -8.30
N ALA A 558 4.74 -34.24 -9.42
CA ALA A 558 4.92 -35.69 -9.48
C ALA A 558 6.38 -36.12 -9.26
N SER A 559 7.37 -35.37 -9.74
CA SER A 559 8.80 -35.65 -9.46
C SER A 559 9.19 -35.42 -8.00
N GLU A 560 8.50 -34.53 -7.29
CA GLU A 560 8.63 -34.32 -5.84
C GLU A 560 7.79 -35.32 -5.00
N GLY A 561 7.21 -36.34 -5.64
CA GLY A 561 6.43 -37.39 -4.98
C GLY A 561 5.01 -36.98 -4.56
N ILE A 562 4.48 -35.87 -5.07
CA ILE A 562 3.12 -35.41 -4.78
C ILE A 562 2.12 -36.00 -5.79
N ASP A 563 1.06 -36.64 -5.28
CA ASP A 563 -0.06 -37.09 -6.10
C ASP A 563 -0.76 -35.90 -6.77
N VAL A 564 -0.83 -35.93 -8.11
CA VAL A 564 -1.39 -34.85 -8.93
C VAL A 564 -2.88 -34.60 -8.62
N SER A 565 -3.62 -35.58 -8.06
CA SER A 565 -5.02 -35.39 -7.61
C SER A 565 -5.16 -34.44 -6.41
N ARG A 566 -4.05 -34.09 -5.73
CA ARG A 566 -3.99 -33.03 -4.72
C ARG A 566 -3.78 -31.63 -5.34
N ILE A 567 -3.48 -31.53 -6.64
CA ILE A 567 -3.15 -30.28 -7.34
C ILE A 567 -4.29 -29.88 -8.31
N SER A 568 -4.99 -28.81 -7.97
CA SER A 568 -6.02 -28.19 -8.79
C SER A 568 -5.43 -27.04 -9.62
N PHE A 569 -5.93 -26.85 -10.84
CA PHE A 569 -5.46 -25.80 -11.75
C PHE A 569 -6.59 -24.87 -12.19
N MET A 570 -6.37 -23.56 -12.13
CA MET A 570 -7.34 -22.56 -12.54
C MET A 570 -6.83 -21.69 -13.69
N GLN A 571 -7.65 -21.61 -14.74
CA GLN A 571 -7.38 -20.77 -15.90
C GLN A 571 -7.36 -19.29 -15.52
N ARG A 572 -6.48 -18.52 -16.18
CA ARG A 572 -6.51 -17.06 -16.17
C ARG A 572 -7.85 -16.54 -16.73
N LYS A 573 -8.48 -15.60 -16.03
CA LYS A 573 -9.75 -14.95 -16.39
C LYS A 573 -9.65 -13.42 -16.20
N GLY A 574 -10.76 -12.71 -16.44
CA GLY A 574 -10.91 -11.30 -16.06
C GLY A 574 -10.93 -11.11 -14.53
N THR A 575 -10.81 -9.86 -14.08
CA THR A 575 -10.54 -9.50 -12.68
C THR A 575 -11.56 -10.06 -11.70
N ASP A 576 -12.85 -10.02 -12.02
CA ASP A 576 -13.95 -10.46 -11.16
C ASP A 576 -13.80 -11.95 -10.79
N VAL A 577 -13.67 -12.79 -11.82
CA VAL A 577 -13.51 -14.24 -11.67
C VAL A 577 -12.15 -14.57 -11.07
N TYR A 578 -11.09 -13.84 -11.41
CA TYR A 578 -9.77 -14.00 -10.78
C TYR A 578 -9.79 -13.73 -9.27
N LEU A 579 -10.51 -12.69 -8.82
CA LEU A 579 -10.69 -12.45 -7.39
C LEU A 579 -11.58 -13.52 -6.75
N GLN A 580 -12.65 -13.95 -7.43
CA GLN A 580 -13.50 -15.05 -6.97
C GLN A 580 -12.74 -16.39 -6.82
N GLN A 581 -11.70 -16.65 -7.61
CA GLN A 581 -10.85 -17.85 -7.46
C GLN A 581 -10.16 -17.94 -6.07
N HIS A 582 -9.93 -16.82 -5.39
CA HIS A 582 -9.37 -16.78 -4.04
C HIS A 582 -10.36 -17.27 -2.96
N GLN A 583 -11.67 -17.34 -3.28
CA GLN A 583 -12.67 -17.90 -2.38
C GLN A 583 -12.52 -19.43 -2.17
N GLN A 584 -11.66 -20.09 -2.97
CA GLN A 584 -11.33 -21.52 -2.88
C GLN A 584 -9.93 -21.79 -2.29
N VAL A 585 -9.28 -20.78 -1.72
CA VAL A 585 -7.95 -20.88 -1.10
C VAL A 585 -8.02 -20.43 0.35
N ASP A 586 -7.37 -21.20 1.24
CA ASP A 586 -7.23 -20.90 2.65
C ASP A 586 -5.98 -20.04 2.93
N VAL A 587 -4.82 -20.47 2.41
CA VAL A 587 -3.52 -19.80 2.55
C VAL A 587 -2.81 -19.75 1.20
N CYS A 588 -2.32 -18.58 0.78
CA CYS A 588 -1.42 -18.50 -0.37
C CYS A 588 0.02 -18.86 0.02
N LEU A 589 0.72 -19.56 -0.86
CA LEU A 589 2.16 -19.76 -0.81
C LEU A 589 2.80 -18.90 -1.89
N ASP A 590 3.73 -18.03 -1.49
CA ASP A 590 4.46 -17.19 -2.42
C ASP A 590 5.62 -17.95 -3.09
N ALA A 591 6.06 -17.42 -4.22
CA ALA A 591 7.25 -17.86 -4.93
C ALA A 591 8.51 -17.17 -4.39
N PHE A 592 9.67 -17.80 -4.61
CA PHE A 592 11.00 -17.25 -4.37
C PHE A 592 11.91 -17.68 -5.53
N PRO A 593 13.01 -16.98 -5.84
CA PRO A 593 13.52 -15.78 -5.19
C PRO A 593 12.81 -14.50 -5.65
N PHE A 594 11.89 -14.58 -6.62
CA PHE A 594 11.10 -13.42 -7.07
C PHE A 594 9.67 -13.50 -6.49
N ALA A 595 9.47 -12.85 -5.34
CA ALA A 595 8.22 -12.81 -4.59
C ALA A 595 7.05 -12.14 -5.34
N GLY A 596 5.83 -12.42 -4.89
CA GLY A 596 4.62 -11.71 -5.26
C GLY A 596 4.64 -10.22 -4.90
N SER A 597 3.61 -9.51 -5.35
CA SER A 597 3.35 -8.13 -4.91
C SER A 597 1.88 -7.78 -5.17
N THR A 598 1.51 -7.41 -6.40
CA THR A 598 0.09 -7.16 -6.76
C THR A 598 -0.77 -8.42 -6.59
N THR A 599 -0.21 -9.60 -6.88
CA THR A 599 -0.86 -10.90 -6.61
C THR A 599 -1.14 -11.11 -5.12
N THR A 600 -0.16 -10.77 -4.28
CA THR A 600 -0.26 -10.84 -2.83
C THR A 600 -1.31 -9.86 -2.32
N MET A 601 -1.29 -8.60 -2.75
CA MET A 601 -2.31 -7.62 -2.36
C MET A 601 -3.73 -8.03 -2.76
N HIS A 602 -3.93 -8.68 -3.92
CA HIS A 602 -5.23 -9.27 -4.27
C HIS A 602 -5.61 -10.42 -3.33
N ALA A 603 -4.67 -11.30 -2.96
CA ALA A 603 -4.93 -12.37 -1.99
C ALA A 603 -5.30 -11.82 -0.62
N LEU A 604 -4.51 -10.88 -0.07
CA LEU A 604 -4.78 -10.21 1.20
C LEU A 604 -6.14 -9.49 1.17
N TRP A 605 -6.45 -8.78 0.09
CA TRP A 605 -7.76 -8.13 -0.12
C TRP A 605 -8.94 -9.12 -0.22
N MET A 606 -8.69 -10.38 -0.60
CA MET A 606 -9.68 -11.45 -0.65
C MET A 606 -9.72 -12.31 0.62
N GLY A 607 -9.05 -11.89 1.71
CA GLY A 607 -9.01 -12.64 2.96
C GLY A 607 -8.07 -13.86 2.94
N VAL A 608 -7.18 -13.95 1.95
CA VAL A 608 -6.22 -15.04 1.82
C VAL A 608 -4.84 -14.55 2.29
N PRO A 609 -4.41 -14.87 3.53
CA PRO A 609 -3.05 -14.56 3.96
C PRO A 609 -2.03 -15.32 3.10
N THR A 610 -0.82 -14.78 2.98
CA THR A 610 0.22 -15.33 2.10
C THR A 610 1.51 -15.60 2.87
N VAL A 611 1.96 -16.85 2.95
CA VAL A 611 3.28 -17.19 3.50
C VAL A 611 4.35 -16.88 2.45
N THR A 612 5.37 -16.11 2.82
CA THR A 612 6.45 -15.66 1.93
C THR A 612 7.83 -15.94 2.51
N LEU A 613 8.81 -16.18 1.64
CA LEU A 613 10.22 -16.32 2.00
C LEU A 613 11.03 -15.16 1.38
N PRO A 614 11.28 -14.04 2.11
CA PRO A 614 12.21 -13.01 1.68
C PRO A 614 13.61 -13.58 1.45
N GLY A 615 14.24 -13.14 0.36
CA GLY A 615 15.65 -13.35 0.08
C GLY A 615 16.44 -12.03 0.18
N VAL A 616 17.56 -11.99 -0.55
CA VAL A 616 18.55 -10.91 -0.49
C VAL A 616 18.34 -9.78 -1.51
N SER A 617 17.38 -9.94 -2.43
CA SER A 617 17.07 -8.95 -3.49
C SER A 617 15.75 -8.21 -3.20
N MET A 618 15.57 -6.98 -3.70
CA MET A 618 14.30 -6.27 -3.57
C MET A 618 13.14 -7.03 -4.28
N ALA A 619 13.42 -7.72 -5.39
CA ALA A 619 12.49 -8.61 -6.09
C ALA A 619 11.92 -9.74 -5.20
N SER A 620 12.67 -10.16 -4.17
CA SER A 620 12.26 -11.18 -3.20
C SER A 620 11.37 -10.65 -2.05
N ARG A 621 11.14 -9.34 -1.97
CA ARG A 621 10.57 -8.70 -0.77
C ARG A 621 9.21 -8.01 -0.97
N GLY A 622 8.62 -8.08 -2.17
CA GLY A 622 7.32 -7.47 -2.47
C GLY A 622 6.21 -7.86 -1.48
N SER A 623 5.94 -9.15 -1.33
CA SER A 623 5.01 -9.70 -0.33
C SER A 623 5.41 -9.36 1.11
N THR A 624 6.72 -9.34 1.42
CA THR A 624 7.23 -9.05 2.76
C THR A 624 6.94 -7.60 3.18
N GLY A 625 7.04 -6.65 2.25
CA GLY A 625 6.64 -5.26 2.48
C GLY A 625 5.16 -5.13 2.82
N TRP A 626 4.28 -5.74 2.02
CA TRP A 626 2.84 -5.73 2.27
C TRP A 626 2.45 -6.35 3.60
N LEU A 627 3.05 -7.49 3.99
CA LEU A 627 2.81 -8.12 5.29
C LEU A 627 3.35 -7.28 6.45
N SER A 628 4.50 -6.62 6.28
CA SER A 628 5.07 -5.72 7.29
C SER A 628 4.18 -4.49 7.53
N HIS A 629 3.62 -3.92 6.46
CA HIS A 629 2.64 -2.83 6.53
C HIS A 629 1.31 -3.20 7.22
N LEU A 630 1.09 -4.48 7.50
CA LEU A 630 -0.07 -5.02 8.23
C LEU A 630 0.31 -5.63 9.61
N GLY A 631 1.59 -5.59 9.99
CA GLY A 631 2.09 -6.21 11.23
C GLY A 631 2.16 -7.75 11.20
N LEU A 632 2.00 -8.37 10.02
CA LEU A 632 1.79 -9.81 9.85
C LEU A 632 3.07 -10.65 9.76
N ASN A 633 4.22 -10.09 10.12
CA ASN A 633 5.53 -10.70 9.88
C ASN A 633 5.72 -12.04 10.62
N GLU A 634 5.46 -12.09 11.93
CA GLU A 634 5.72 -13.29 12.74
C GLU A 634 4.96 -14.53 12.26
N ALA A 635 3.74 -14.36 11.74
CA ALA A 635 2.90 -15.45 11.27
C ALA A 635 3.18 -15.86 9.81
N PHE A 636 3.59 -14.92 8.94
CA PHE A 636 3.57 -15.13 7.48
C PHE A 636 4.89 -14.83 6.73
N VAL A 637 5.88 -14.21 7.37
CA VAL A 637 7.20 -13.96 6.78
C VAL A 637 8.20 -14.95 7.36
N ALA A 638 8.64 -15.91 6.53
CA ALA A 638 9.59 -16.94 6.91
C ALA A 638 11.05 -16.42 6.91
N ARG A 639 11.86 -16.93 7.83
CA ARG A 639 13.30 -16.64 7.93
C ARG A 639 14.14 -17.51 6.98
N ASP A 640 13.68 -18.73 6.74
CA ASP A 640 14.34 -19.74 5.91
C ASP A 640 13.32 -20.77 5.37
N LYS A 641 13.80 -21.78 4.63
CA LYS A 641 12.96 -22.82 4.01
C LYS A 641 12.34 -23.81 5.01
N ASP A 642 12.83 -23.89 6.24
CA ASP A 642 12.30 -24.78 7.27
C ASP A 642 11.24 -24.04 8.10
N ASP A 643 11.55 -22.80 8.51
CA ASP A 643 10.61 -21.85 9.12
C ASP A 643 9.37 -21.61 8.24
N PHE A 644 9.52 -21.59 6.91
CA PHE A 644 8.40 -21.54 5.96
C PHE A 644 7.46 -22.74 6.13
N VAL A 645 8.01 -23.96 6.22
CA VAL A 645 7.21 -25.18 6.39
C VAL A 645 6.57 -25.21 7.77
N SER A 646 7.30 -24.85 8.84
CA SER A 646 6.76 -24.78 10.20
C SER A 646 5.61 -23.79 10.33
N LYS A 647 5.68 -22.61 9.68
CA LYS A 647 4.55 -21.66 9.63
C LYS A 647 3.35 -22.25 8.89
N CYS A 648 3.55 -22.94 7.77
CA CYS A 648 2.46 -23.62 7.06
C CYS A 648 1.78 -24.73 7.88
N VAL A 649 2.53 -25.46 8.72
CA VAL A 649 1.98 -26.48 9.64
C VAL A 649 1.18 -25.81 10.76
N ALA A 650 1.73 -24.79 11.42
CA ALA A 650 1.02 -24.07 12.48
C ALA A 650 -0.31 -23.43 12.00
N LEU A 651 -0.36 -22.96 10.75
CA LEU A 651 -1.58 -22.44 10.11
C LEU A 651 -2.60 -23.52 9.74
N ALA A 652 -2.21 -24.80 9.71
CA ALA A 652 -3.11 -25.93 9.50
C ALA A 652 -3.62 -26.53 10.82
N ASP A 653 -2.86 -26.39 11.91
CA ASP A 653 -3.25 -26.82 13.25
C ASP A 653 -4.28 -25.88 13.92
N ASP A 654 -4.27 -24.58 13.58
CA ASP A 654 -5.23 -23.58 14.10
C ASP A 654 -6.07 -22.93 12.99
N LEU A 655 -7.15 -23.63 12.60
CA LEU A 655 -8.08 -23.15 11.59
C LEU A 655 -8.99 -22.00 12.08
N ASP A 656 -9.18 -21.84 13.39
CA ASP A 656 -10.04 -20.78 13.96
C ASP A 656 -9.31 -19.43 13.99
N ALA A 657 -8.02 -19.42 14.31
CA ALA A 657 -7.15 -18.26 14.10
C ALA A 657 -7.03 -17.91 12.61
N LEU A 658 -6.86 -18.90 11.73
CA LEU A 658 -6.81 -18.68 10.29
C LEU A 658 -8.14 -18.11 9.73
N ALA A 659 -9.29 -18.57 10.23
CA ALA A 659 -10.60 -18.02 9.86
C ALA A 659 -10.79 -16.58 10.36
N THR A 660 -10.25 -16.27 11.53
CA THR A 660 -10.20 -14.91 12.10
C THR A 660 -9.32 -13.99 11.26
N VAL A 661 -8.10 -14.41 10.91
CA VAL A 661 -7.23 -13.68 9.98
C VAL A 661 -7.96 -13.42 8.66
N ARG A 662 -8.59 -14.45 8.06
CA ARG A 662 -9.33 -14.32 6.80
C ARG A 662 -10.39 -13.22 6.86
N ARG A 663 -11.23 -13.23 7.90
CA ARG A 663 -12.32 -12.27 8.11
C ARG A 663 -11.82 -10.82 8.17
N GLU A 664 -10.71 -10.58 8.85
CA GLU A 664 -10.24 -9.23 9.19
C GLU A 664 -9.20 -8.65 8.21
N LEU A 665 -8.56 -9.48 7.39
CA LEU A 665 -7.43 -9.08 6.54
C LEU A 665 -7.76 -7.97 5.53
N ARG A 666 -8.96 -7.98 4.93
CA ARG A 666 -9.43 -6.88 4.05
C ARG A 666 -9.56 -5.57 4.82
N GLN A 667 -10.06 -5.63 6.05
CA GLN A 667 -10.25 -4.47 6.91
C GLN A 667 -8.90 -3.91 7.37
N HIS A 668 -7.94 -4.75 7.79
CA HIS A 668 -6.58 -4.32 8.06
C HIS A 668 -5.89 -3.69 6.83
N CYS A 669 -6.16 -4.19 5.61
CA CYS A 669 -5.68 -3.54 4.38
C CYS A 669 -6.23 -2.11 4.24
N MET A 670 -7.54 -1.90 4.41
CA MET A 670 -8.17 -0.56 4.30
C MET A 670 -7.59 0.50 5.25
N GLN A 671 -7.02 0.07 6.37
CA GLN A 671 -6.50 0.94 7.44
C GLN A 671 -5.02 1.27 7.27
N SER A 672 -4.31 0.53 6.41
CA SER A 672 -2.87 0.66 6.21
C SER A 672 -2.53 1.71 5.15
N PRO A 673 -1.41 2.46 5.28
CA PRO A 673 -0.98 3.47 4.30
C PRO A 673 -0.89 2.97 2.86
N ILE A 674 -0.76 1.65 2.66
CA ILE A 674 -0.70 0.98 1.35
C ILE A 674 -1.92 1.21 0.45
N ILE A 675 -3.05 1.68 1.00
CA ILE A 675 -4.25 2.08 0.21
C ILE A 675 -4.30 3.59 -0.04
N SER A 676 -3.58 4.39 0.76
CA SER A 676 -3.69 5.86 0.78
C SER A 676 -2.85 6.52 -0.32
N ALA A 677 -3.41 6.62 -1.52
CA ALA A 677 -2.80 7.30 -2.65
C ALA A 677 -2.44 8.77 -2.36
N SER A 678 -3.26 9.49 -1.59
CA SER A 678 -2.99 10.89 -1.20
C SER A 678 -1.79 11.00 -0.25
N THR A 679 -1.71 10.15 0.77
CA THR A 679 -0.58 10.12 1.71
C THR A 679 0.74 9.82 0.99
N ILE A 680 0.75 8.85 0.08
CA ILE A 680 1.95 8.50 -0.69
C ILE A 680 2.30 9.61 -1.69
N ALA A 681 1.32 10.22 -2.39
CA ALA A 681 1.57 11.32 -3.32
C ALA A 681 2.12 12.58 -2.63
N ASN A 682 1.62 12.93 -1.45
CA ASN A 682 2.11 14.09 -0.69
C ASN A 682 3.50 13.83 -0.09
N ALA A 683 3.80 12.58 0.32
CA ALA A 683 5.16 12.18 0.65
C ALA A 683 6.10 12.23 -0.57
N VAL A 684 5.64 11.86 -1.76
CA VAL A 684 6.40 12.03 -3.01
C VAL A 684 6.66 13.52 -3.31
N SER A 685 5.67 14.42 -3.17
CA SER A 685 5.91 15.87 -3.35
C SER A 685 6.96 16.41 -2.37
N ARG A 686 6.88 16.04 -1.09
CA ARG A 686 7.93 16.37 -0.11
C ARG A 686 9.29 15.78 -0.48
N ALA A 687 9.36 14.53 -0.92
CA ALA A 687 10.61 13.92 -1.37
C ALA A 687 11.23 14.72 -2.53
N LEU A 688 10.42 15.07 -3.53
CA LEU A 688 10.85 15.90 -4.67
C LEU A 688 11.35 17.28 -4.22
N ARG A 689 10.65 17.94 -3.29
CA ARG A 689 11.08 19.23 -2.72
C ARG A 689 12.40 19.11 -1.96
N THR A 690 12.59 18.06 -1.15
CA THR A 690 13.84 17.79 -0.43
C THR A 690 15.00 17.51 -1.38
N MET A 691 14.80 16.67 -2.41
CA MET A 691 15.81 16.39 -3.43
C MET A 691 16.24 17.67 -4.16
N TRP A 692 15.28 18.54 -4.48
CA TRP A 692 15.53 19.82 -5.15
C TRP A 692 16.29 20.81 -4.26
N GLN A 693 15.88 20.98 -3.00
CA GLN A 693 16.56 21.82 -2.01
C GLN A 693 18.05 21.45 -1.92
N ARG A 694 18.34 20.16 -1.71
CA ARG A 694 19.72 19.64 -1.68
C ARG A 694 20.52 19.97 -2.93
N TRP A 695 19.92 19.82 -4.12
CA TRP A 695 20.61 20.15 -5.37
C TRP A 695 20.93 21.64 -5.48
N CYS A 696 19.98 22.51 -5.11
CA CYS A 696 20.17 23.97 -5.06
C CYS A 696 21.30 24.37 -4.11
N ASP A 697 21.35 23.76 -2.92
CA ASP A 697 22.39 23.97 -1.90
C ASP A 697 23.75 23.36 -2.27
N GLY A 698 23.80 22.53 -3.33
CA GLY A 698 25.02 21.85 -3.78
C GLY A 698 25.39 20.61 -2.95
N LEU A 699 24.47 20.10 -2.15
CA LEU A 699 24.64 18.89 -1.33
C LEU A 699 24.55 17.63 -2.19
N ALA A 700 25.36 16.63 -1.84
CA ALA A 700 25.29 15.31 -2.47
C ALA A 700 23.98 14.57 -2.12
N PRO A 701 23.51 13.62 -2.95
CA PRO A 701 22.43 12.71 -2.59
C PRO A 701 22.76 11.90 -1.33
N GLU A 702 21.78 11.73 -0.44
CA GLU A 702 21.86 10.86 0.74
C GLU A 702 20.56 10.09 0.96
N HIS A 703 20.59 9.08 1.83
CA HIS A 703 19.39 8.31 2.21
C HIS A 703 18.54 9.12 3.19
N PHE A 704 17.22 9.21 2.95
CA PHE A 704 16.30 9.88 3.87
C PHE A 704 14.90 9.23 3.85
N GLU A 705 14.09 9.54 4.86
CA GLU A 705 12.70 9.08 4.96
C GLU A 705 11.74 10.26 4.98
N VAL A 706 10.56 10.09 4.37
CA VAL A 706 9.47 11.06 4.39
C VAL A 706 8.30 10.49 5.18
N LEU A 707 8.21 10.90 6.44
CA LEU A 707 7.08 10.57 7.31
C LEU A 707 5.76 11.14 6.74
N ALA A 708 4.66 10.41 6.94
CA ALA A 708 3.32 10.92 6.71
C ALA A 708 2.96 12.02 7.73
N GLN A 709 2.25 13.07 7.30
CA GLN A 709 1.89 14.21 8.15
C GLN A 709 0.37 14.49 8.15
N PRO A 710 -0.20 15.05 9.23
CA PRO A 710 -1.64 15.29 9.34
C PRO A 710 -2.24 16.27 8.30
N GLN A 711 -1.42 17.03 7.57
CA GLN A 711 -1.87 17.95 6.52
C GLN A 711 -1.88 17.31 5.11
N ASP A 712 -1.51 16.03 4.96
CA ASP A 712 -1.40 15.30 3.68
C ASP A 712 -2.73 14.91 3.02
N ALA A 713 -3.78 15.69 3.23
CA ALA A 713 -5.13 15.45 2.72
C ALA A 713 -5.87 16.74 2.28
N SER A 714 -5.19 17.89 2.22
CA SER A 714 -5.79 19.21 1.96
C SER A 714 -6.09 19.51 0.48
N ALA A 715 -5.85 18.58 -0.44
CA ALA A 715 -6.20 18.71 -1.85
C ALA A 715 -7.56 18.04 -2.13
N GLU A 716 -8.60 18.86 -2.29
CA GLU A 716 -10.00 18.44 -2.49
C GLU A 716 -10.16 17.31 -3.53
N PRO A 717 -11.01 16.30 -3.29
CA PRO A 717 -11.56 15.46 -4.35
C PRO A 717 -12.52 16.31 -5.19
N VAL A 718 -12.24 16.42 -6.49
CA VAL A 718 -13.19 17.04 -7.43
C VAL A 718 -14.46 16.18 -7.47
N VAL A 719 -15.55 16.74 -6.98
CA VAL A 719 -16.90 16.24 -7.29
C VAL A 719 -17.26 16.76 -8.67
N GLU A 720 -17.52 15.86 -9.62
CA GLU A 720 -18.19 16.26 -10.86
C GLU A 720 -19.64 16.64 -10.51
N GLU A 721 -19.92 17.94 -10.41
CA GLU A 721 -21.23 18.46 -10.06
C GLU A 721 -22.26 18.12 -11.15
N ALA A 722 -23.11 17.13 -10.86
CA ALA A 722 -24.44 17.08 -11.44
C ALA A 722 -25.20 18.33 -10.97
N ARG A 723 -25.46 19.26 -11.90
CA ARG A 723 -26.14 20.53 -11.63
C ARG A 723 -27.54 20.29 -11.04
N ASP A 724 -27.86 20.98 -9.96
CA ASP A 724 -29.22 21.46 -9.73
C ASP A 724 -29.25 22.77 -8.91
N GLU A 725 -30.34 23.52 -9.01
CA GLU A 725 -30.42 24.91 -8.51
C GLU A 725 -30.96 25.03 -7.08
N GLN A 726 -30.20 25.68 -6.17
CA GLN A 726 -30.82 26.49 -5.10
C GLN A 726 -29.90 27.56 -4.48
N ARG A 727 -30.52 28.54 -3.80
CA ARG A 727 -29.91 29.85 -3.51
C ARG A 727 -29.41 30.00 -2.06
N SER A 728 -28.13 30.36 -1.94
CA SER A 728 -27.61 31.47 -1.11
C SER A 728 -28.33 31.79 0.22
N ILE A 729 -27.77 31.30 1.33
CA ILE A 729 -27.64 32.07 2.59
C ILE A 729 -26.23 31.81 3.15
N ALA A 730 -25.51 32.84 3.56
CA ALA A 730 -24.18 32.74 4.18
C ALA A 730 -24.13 33.50 5.51
N PRO A 731 -23.61 32.89 6.60
CA PRO A 731 -23.13 33.58 7.79
C PRO A 731 -21.60 33.75 7.76
N THR A 732 -21.10 34.89 8.23
CA THR A 732 -19.67 35.22 8.25
C THR A 732 -18.89 34.46 9.32
N ALA A 733 -17.82 33.76 8.94
CA ALA A 733 -16.82 33.25 9.87
C ALA A 733 -15.85 34.38 10.29
N GLY A 734 -15.73 34.62 11.59
CA GLY A 734 -14.68 35.49 12.15
C GLY A 734 -13.34 34.77 12.20
N SER A 735 -12.24 35.52 12.04
CA SER A 735 -10.89 34.95 12.05
C SER A 735 -10.49 34.44 13.43
N ILE A 736 -9.97 33.21 13.50
CA ILE A 736 -9.10 32.75 14.58
C ILE A 736 -7.68 32.67 13.99
N THR A 737 -6.71 33.27 14.68
CA THR A 737 -5.33 33.43 14.22
C THR A 737 -4.53 32.13 14.27
N SER A 738 -3.38 32.12 13.59
CA SER A 738 -2.40 31.04 13.61
C SER A 738 -2.03 30.61 15.03
N ILE A 739 -1.90 29.30 15.23
CA ILE A 739 -1.17 28.74 16.37
C ILE A 739 0.29 28.61 15.92
N ASP A 740 1.16 29.46 16.46
CA ASP A 740 2.59 29.42 16.18
C ASP A 740 3.24 28.17 16.77
N ALA A 741 4.38 27.77 16.20
CA ALA A 741 5.10 26.56 16.58
C ALA A 741 5.71 26.68 18.00
N VAL A 742 5.15 25.98 18.98
CA VAL A 742 5.72 25.87 20.33
C VAL A 742 6.82 24.81 20.34
N THR A 743 8.03 25.20 19.97
CA THR A 743 9.22 24.36 20.02
C THR A 743 9.87 24.35 21.42
N ASP A 744 9.10 23.96 22.44
CA ASP A 744 9.61 23.65 23.78
C ASP A 744 8.61 22.72 24.51
N ILE A 745 9.01 21.46 24.74
CA ILE A 745 8.27 20.51 25.59
C ILE A 745 9.12 20.25 26.84
N PRO A 746 8.79 20.84 28.01
CA PRO A 746 9.67 20.85 29.19
C PRO A 746 9.98 19.49 29.86
N ALA A 747 9.46 18.38 29.32
CA ALA A 747 9.51 17.06 29.92
C ALA A 747 9.98 15.92 28.99
N ALA A 748 10.62 16.25 27.86
CA ALA A 748 11.02 15.29 26.81
C ALA A 748 11.89 14.11 27.29
N THR A 749 12.60 14.26 28.41
CA THR A 749 13.51 13.23 28.97
C THR A 749 13.09 12.69 30.34
N LYS A 750 12.03 13.20 30.96
CA LYS A 750 11.61 12.76 32.31
C LYS A 750 10.95 11.37 32.25
N PRO A 751 11.29 10.44 33.17
CA PRO A 751 10.54 9.20 33.29
C PRO A 751 9.11 9.48 33.76
N ILE A 752 8.18 8.62 33.36
CA ILE A 752 6.79 8.66 33.84
C ILE A 752 6.68 7.63 34.96
N ARG A 753 6.37 8.10 36.17
CA ARG A 753 6.18 7.27 37.36
C ARG A 753 4.69 7.14 37.63
N ILE A 754 4.20 5.91 37.58
CA ILE A 754 2.82 5.54 37.91
C ILE A 754 2.77 5.23 39.41
N ILE A 755 1.92 5.94 40.16
CA ILE A 755 1.80 5.82 41.61
C ILE A 755 0.43 5.25 41.95
N CYS A 756 0.42 4.05 42.51
CA CYS A 756 -0.78 3.30 42.81
C CYS A 756 -0.72 2.67 44.20
N GLY A 757 -1.83 2.73 44.94
CA GLY A 757 -1.99 2.02 46.21
C GLY A 757 -3.08 0.98 46.10
N THR A 758 -2.75 -0.29 46.37
CA THR A 758 -3.68 -1.42 46.29
C THR A 758 -3.76 -2.18 47.60
N ARG A 759 -4.91 -2.81 47.89
CA ARG A 759 -5.05 -3.76 49.00
C ARG A 759 -4.52 -5.16 48.68
N ARG A 760 -4.17 -5.44 47.43
CA ARG A 760 -3.62 -6.71 46.94
C ARG A 760 -2.11 -6.81 47.20
N SER A 761 -1.52 -8.00 47.16
CA SER A 761 -0.06 -8.15 47.07
C SER A 761 0.47 -7.73 45.69
N ARG A 762 1.78 -7.54 45.49
CA ARG A 762 2.37 -7.24 44.18
C ARG A 762 2.10 -8.29 43.09
N GLU A 763 2.06 -9.56 43.46
CA GLU A 763 1.73 -10.66 42.55
C GLU A 763 0.25 -10.59 42.15
N GLN A 764 -0.62 -10.44 43.15
CA GLN A 764 -2.05 -10.27 42.94
C GLN A 764 -2.37 -8.99 42.15
N PHE A 765 -1.71 -7.86 42.40
CA PHE A 765 -1.87 -6.63 41.63
C PHE A 765 -1.74 -6.90 40.13
N SER A 766 -0.66 -7.59 39.75
CA SER A 766 -0.32 -7.91 38.36
C SER A 766 -1.37 -8.80 37.66
N ASN A 767 -2.21 -9.52 38.41
CA ASN A 767 -3.12 -10.54 37.88
C ASN A 767 -4.61 -10.23 38.14
N GLU A 768 -4.94 -9.52 39.23
CA GLU A 768 -6.30 -9.29 39.73
C GLU A 768 -6.77 -7.83 39.57
N THR A 769 -5.86 -6.84 39.47
CA THR A 769 -6.23 -5.41 39.39
C THR A 769 -6.26 -4.91 37.94
N ALA A 770 -7.05 -3.87 37.68
CA ALA A 770 -7.17 -3.26 36.36
C ALA A 770 -5.83 -2.70 35.86
N LEU A 771 -5.12 -2.00 36.75
CA LEU A 771 -3.85 -1.35 36.43
C LEU A 771 -2.73 -2.39 36.24
N GLY A 772 -2.62 -3.37 37.13
CA GLY A 772 -1.57 -4.39 37.02
C GLY A 772 -1.74 -5.32 35.82
N ARG A 773 -2.98 -5.58 35.38
CA ARG A 773 -3.26 -6.31 34.14
C ARG A 773 -2.88 -5.48 32.90
N SER A 774 -3.33 -4.22 32.81
CA SER A 774 -3.05 -3.36 31.65
C SER A 774 -1.55 -3.00 31.50
N LEU A 775 -0.82 -2.75 32.59
CA LEU A 775 0.59 -2.36 32.52
C LEU A 775 1.53 -3.44 31.95
N LYS A 776 1.14 -4.72 31.95
CA LYS A 776 1.90 -5.79 31.29
C LYS A 776 2.09 -5.53 29.79
N LEU A 777 1.11 -4.92 29.13
CA LEU A 777 1.14 -4.61 27.69
C LEU A 777 2.26 -3.60 27.35
N TYR A 778 2.64 -2.75 28.30
CA TYR A 778 3.60 -1.66 28.14
C TYR A 778 4.97 -1.95 28.77
N ALA A 779 5.23 -3.18 29.23
CA ALA A 779 6.46 -3.57 29.93
C ALA A 779 7.76 -3.42 29.08
N HIS A 780 7.63 -3.16 27.78
CA HIS A 780 8.71 -2.90 26.84
C HIS A 780 9.01 -1.40 26.62
N LEU A 781 8.17 -0.48 27.14
CA LEU A 781 8.36 0.95 26.94
C LEU A 781 9.52 1.49 27.80
N PRO A 782 10.48 2.23 27.22
CA PRO A 782 11.56 2.84 27.99
C PRO A 782 11.05 3.99 28.87
N ASN A 783 11.71 4.20 30.00
CA ASN A 783 11.48 5.32 30.92
C ASN A 783 10.08 5.38 31.58
N VAL A 784 9.44 4.22 31.77
CA VAL A 784 8.23 4.06 32.59
C VAL A 784 8.59 3.36 33.91
N GLU A 785 8.14 3.91 35.04
CA GLU A 785 8.37 3.38 36.39
C GLU A 785 7.03 3.08 37.10
N LEU A 786 6.92 1.96 37.82
CA LEU A 786 5.76 1.65 38.67
C LEU A 786 6.11 1.75 40.17
N GLN A 787 5.59 2.77 40.84
CA GLN A 787 5.59 2.91 42.29
C GLN A 787 4.29 2.36 42.88
N LEU A 788 4.27 1.04 43.06
CA LEU A 788 3.16 0.33 43.68
C LEU A 788 3.36 0.24 45.21
N PHE A 789 2.37 0.73 45.97
CA PHE A 789 2.19 0.45 47.39
C PHE A 789 1.21 -0.73 47.55
N ASP A 790 1.74 -1.94 47.66
CA ASP A 790 0.93 -3.16 47.83
C ASP A 790 0.60 -3.47 49.30
N ASN A 791 -0.51 -4.20 49.52
CA ASN A 791 -1.13 -4.47 50.84
C ASN A 791 -1.47 -3.18 51.63
N ASN A 792 -1.76 -2.07 50.95
CA ASN A 792 -1.85 -0.74 51.53
C ASN A 792 -3.06 -0.54 52.46
N THR A 793 -2.79 -0.03 53.66
CA THR A 793 -3.77 0.38 54.68
C THR A 793 -3.76 1.89 54.97
N ARG A 794 -2.87 2.67 54.34
CA ARG A 794 -2.79 4.14 54.46
C ARG A 794 -3.78 4.81 53.50
N GLY A 795 -4.21 6.03 53.84
CA GLY A 795 -5.01 6.86 52.93
C GLY A 795 -4.23 7.31 51.68
N LEU A 796 -4.94 7.51 50.57
CA LEU A 796 -4.36 7.85 49.26
C LEU A 796 -3.47 9.10 49.34
N SER A 797 -3.95 10.16 49.99
CA SER A 797 -3.21 11.39 50.26
C SER A 797 -1.82 11.15 50.84
N SER A 798 -1.67 10.17 51.73
CA SER A 798 -0.41 9.90 52.41
C SER A 798 0.59 9.17 51.50
N ILE A 799 0.14 8.20 50.70
CA ILE A 799 1.03 7.52 49.73
C ILE A 799 1.38 8.43 48.55
N TYR A 800 0.45 9.27 48.08
CA TYR A 800 0.71 10.25 47.04
C TYR A 800 1.67 11.35 47.53
N ASN A 801 1.50 11.86 48.76
CA ASN A 801 2.47 12.76 49.39
C ASN A 801 3.86 12.11 49.54
N THR A 802 3.92 10.80 49.86
CA THR A 802 5.19 10.05 49.95
C THR A 802 5.90 10.08 48.60
N ALA A 803 5.21 9.79 47.50
CA ALA A 803 5.78 9.82 46.16
C ALA A 803 6.19 11.23 45.69
N ILE A 804 5.44 12.29 46.03
CA ILE A 804 5.83 13.67 45.73
C ILE A 804 7.09 14.07 46.52
N GLU A 805 7.25 13.56 47.75
CA GLU A 805 8.42 13.83 48.57
C GLU A 805 9.67 13.09 48.09
N GLU A 806 9.55 11.82 47.69
CA GLU A 806 10.61 11.07 47.00
C GLU A 806 11.00 11.72 45.67
N ALA A 807 10.04 12.28 44.93
CA ALA A 807 10.29 12.93 43.65
C ALA A 807 11.16 14.20 43.76
N LYS A 808 11.34 14.78 44.96
CA LYS A 808 12.36 15.82 45.19
C LYS A 808 13.79 15.33 44.93
N GLN A 809 14.04 14.03 45.09
CA GLN A 809 15.36 13.42 44.87
C GLN A 809 15.44 12.72 43.52
N ARG A 810 14.31 12.22 42.99
CA ARG A 810 14.22 11.58 41.66
C ARG A 810 13.03 12.16 40.86
N PRO A 811 13.20 13.33 40.22
CA PRO A 811 12.14 13.98 39.45
C PRO A 811 11.54 13.08 38.36
N ALA A 812 10.24 13.24 38.13
CA ALA A 812 9.46 12.45 37.18
C ALA A 812 8.14 13.17 36.86
N ILE A 813 7.50 12.75 35.77
CA ILE A 813 6.06 12.99 35.64
C ILE A 813 5.35 11.98 36.54
N LEU A 814 4.52 12.47 37.46
CA LEU A 814 3.81 11.67 38.44
C LEU A 814 2.37 11.44 37.95
N VAL A 815 1.97 10.18 37.85
CA VAL A 815 0.62 9.74 37.49
C VAL A 815 0.00 9.06 38.70
N PHE A 816 -0.77 9.79 39.49
CA PHE A 816 -1.51 9.26 40.63
C PHE A 816 -2.76 8.57 40.09
N VAL A 817 -2.93 7.28 40.36
CA VAL A 817 -3.95 6.45 39.73
C VAL A 817 -4.38 5.29 40.64
N HIS A 818 -5.65 4.90 40.56
CA HIS A 818 -6.25 3.85 41.41
C HIS A 818 -5.95 2.47 40.83
N ASP A 819 -6.02 1.40 41.64
CA ASP A 819 -5.71 0.03 41.17
C ASP A 819 -6.82 -0.56 40.28
N ASP A 820 -8.03 -0.02 40.37
CA ASP A 820 -9.18 -0.28 39.50
C ASP A 820 -9.19 0.58 38.21
N VAL A 821 -8.08 1.23 37.85
CA VAL A 821 -7.92 1.91 36.55
C VAL A 821 -7.14 1.06 35.55
N TRP A 822 -7.74 0.74 34.39
CA TRP A 822 -7.05 0.04 33.30
C TRP A 822 -6.60 1.02 32.22
N LEU A 823 -5.29 1.11 31.98
CA LEU A 823 -4.67 2.05 31.04
C LEU A 823 -4.84 1.59 29.58
N ASN A 824 -5.30 2.48 28.70
CA ASN A 824 -5.88 2.08 27.41
C ASN A 824 -5.56 3.03 26.24
N ASP A 825 -4.34 3.56 26.15
CA ASP A 825 -3.91 4.30 24.96
C ASP A 825 -2.51 3.83 24.58
N PHE A 826 -2.27 3.53 23.31
CA PHE A 826 -0.93 3.11 22.85
C PHE A 826 0.08 4.27 22.87
N PHE A 827 -0.40 5.51 22.76
CA PHE A 827 0.41 6.73 22.80
C PHE A 827 0.26 7.46 24.14
N TRP A 828 -0.04 6.73 25.22
CA TRP A 828 -0.30 7.31 26.54
C TRP A 828 0.90 8.13 27.06
N THR A 829 2.11 7.65 26.78
CA THR A 829 3.39 8.30 27.09
C THR A 829 3.53 9.67 26.42
N GLU A 830 3.12 9.76 25.16
CA GLU A 830 3.15 10.97 24.35
C GLU A 830 2.05 11.94 24.81
N ARG A 831 0.81 11.46 24.98
CA ARG A 831 -0.32 12.29 25.45
C ARG A 831 -0.10 12.89 26.83
N ILE A 832 0.59 12.20 27.72
CA ILE A 832 0.99 12.74 29.03
C ILE A 832 2.03 13.87 28.89
N ARG A 833 2.87 13.84 27.85
CA ARG A 833 3.85 14.91 27.56
C ARG A 833 3.19 16.09 26.84
N GLU A 834 2.26 15.83 25.93
CA GLU A 834 1.42 16.85 25.27
C GLU A 834 0.57 17.64 26.29
N SER A 835 -0.06 16.94 27.24
CA SER A 835 -0.98 17.56 28.20
C SER A 835 -0.28 18.51 29.18
N LEU A 836 0.92 18.14 29.63
CA LEU A 836 1.77 18.96 30.50
C LEU A 836 2.46 20.13 29.78
N ALA A 837 2.43 20.19 28.46
CA ALA A 837 2.76 21.41 27.72
C ALA A 837 1.62 22.46 27.78
N ARG A 838 0.42 22.09 28.27
CA ARG A 838 -0.78 22.96 28.28
C ARG A 838 -1.31 23.28 29.67
N PHE A 839 -1.21 22.35 30.64
CA PHE A 839 -1.71 22.50 32.01
C PHE A 839 -0.69 22.04 33.05
N GLU A 840 -0.72 22.64 34.25
CA GLU A 840 0.18 22.30 35.36
C GLU A 840 -0.25 21.03 36.11
N VAL A 841 -1.54 20.71 36.07
CA VAL A 841 -2.16 19.47 36.57
C VAL A 841 -3.20 19.01 35.56
N VAL A 842 -3.20 17.73 35.22
CA VAL A 842 -4.10 17.14 34.22
C VAL A 842 -4.92 16.01 34.83
N GLY A 843 -6.23 16.00 34.54
CA GLY A 843 -7.14 14.91 34.88
C GLY A 843 -7.89 14.37 33.67
N LEU A 844 -8.75 13.38 33.90
CA LEU A 844 -9.57 12.76 32.84
C LEU A 844 -10.96 13.36 32.73
N ALA A 845 -11.54 13.77 33.87
CA ALA A 845 -12.82 14.44 34.00
C ALA A 845 -12.73 15.60 34.99
N GLY A 846 -13.66 16.55 34.92
CA GLY A 846 -13.64 17.74 35.77
C GLY A 846 -14.77 18.73 35.51
N ASN A 847 -14.70 19.87 36.20
CA ASN A 847 -15.66 20.97 36.12
C ASN A 847 -14.93 22.30 35.88
N LEU A 848 -15.41 23.08 34.90
CA LEU A 848 -14.93 24.39 34.47
C LEU A 848 -15.18 25.50 35.51
N ARG A 849 -16.06 25.25 36.49
CA ARG A 849 -16.35 26.16 37.61
C ARG A 849 -16.26 25.45 38.97
N ARG A 850 -16.36 26.25 40.02
CA ARG A 850 -16.62 25.79 41.38
C ARG A 850 -17.73 26.64 41.99
N VAL A 851 -18.77 26.01 42.54
CA VAL A 851 -19.91 26.70 43.20
C VAL A 851 -19.83 26.57 44.73
N PRO A 852 -20.54 27.41 45.51
CA PRO A 852 -20.58 27.27 46.97
C PRO A 852 -21.20 25.92 47.39
N ARG A 853 -20.62 25.29 48.42
CA ARG A 853 -21.01 24.00 48.97
C ARG A 853 -21.03 22.86 47.94
N GLN A 854 -20.19 22.93 46.91
CA GLN A 854 -20.13 21.91 45.86
C GLN A 854 -19.57 20.57 46.40
N PRO A 855 -20.30 19.44 46.34
CA PRO A 855 -19.88 18.20 47.00
C PRO A 855 -18.99 17.28 46.16
N ALA A 856 -18.91 17.46 44.84
CA ALA A 856 -17.97 16.77 43.96
C ALA A 856 -17.80 17.60 42.67
N TRP A 857 -16.81 17.28 41.84
CA TRP A 857 -16.66 17.92 40.53
C TRP A 857 -17.95 17.77 39.67
N ALA A 858 -18.59 16.59 39.73
CA ALA A 858 -19.77 16.23 38.95
C ALA A 858 -21.07 16.93 39.39
N PHE A 859 -21.20 17.28 40.67
CA PHE A 859 -22.47 17.71 41.27
C PHE A 859 -22.45 19.19 41.63
N ALA A 860 -23.54 19.92 41.36
CA ALA A 860 -23.67 21.34 41.72
C ALA A 860 -24.18 21.57 43.15
N THR A 861 -24.96 20.64 43.72
CA THR A 861 -25.70 20.87 44.98
C THR A 861 -25.56 19.72 45.99
N PRO A 862 -25.76 19.97 47.31
CA PRO A 862 -25.52 18.98 48.37
C PRO A 862 -26.34 17.68 48.28
N ASP A 863 -27.46 17.71 47.57
CA ASP A 863 -28.36 16.58 47.29
C ASP A 863 -27.94 15.75 46.05
N LEU A 864 -26.74 16.00 45.52
CA LEU A 864 -26.11 15.27 44.40
C LEU A 864 -26.78 15.48 43.03
N GLN A 865 -27.36 16.66 42.78
CA GLN A 865 -27.75 17.05 41.42
C GLN A 865 -26.49 17.28 40.59
N TRP A 866 -26.44 16.73 39.37
CA TRP A 866 -25.36 16.99 38.41
C TRP A 866 -25.30 18.47 38.02
N ASP A 867 -24.10 18.99 37.79
CA ASP A 867 -23.93 20.34 37.22
C ASP A 867 -24.32 20.37 35.73
N GLU A 868 -24.64 21.56 35.20
CA GLU A 868 -24.98 21.72 33.79
C GLU A 868 -23.80 21.29 32.90
N ARG A 869 -24.08 20.47 31.88
CA ARG A 869 -23.07 19.88 30.98
C ARG A 869 -22.07 20.87 30.38
N LYS A 870 -22.50 22.12 30.13
CA LYS A 870 -21.66 23.22 29.64
C LYS A 870 -20.54 23.64 30.61
N TYR A 871 -20.59 23.20 31.86
CA TYR A 871 -19.57 23.40 32.89
C TYR A 871 -18.77 22.14 33.19
N LEU A 872 -19.08 20.99 32.59
CA LEU A 872 -18.29 19.78 32.80
C LEU A 872 -17.26 19.59 31.68
N SER A 873 -16.27 18.73 31.92
CA SER A 873 -15.21 18.43 30.96
C SER A 873 -14.72 17.00 31.13
N GLY A 874 -14.24 16.40 30.04
CA GLY A 874 -13.52 15.14 30.04
C GLY A 874 -14.35 13.87 29.88
N THR A 875 -13.66 12.73 29.88
CA THR A 875 -14.23 11.39 29.68
C THR A 875 -13.54 10.38 30.58
N VAL A 876 -14.36 9.56 31.21
CA VAL A 876 -13.98 8.31 31.85
C VAL A 876 -14.94 7.24 31.31
N GLY A 877 -14.65 5.97 31.50
CA GLY A 877 -15.68 4.95 31.28
C GLY A 877 -15.50 3.75 32.16
N HIS A 878 -16.62 3.10 32.49
CA HIS A 878 -16.74 2.28 33.68
C HIS A 878 -17.14 0.85 33.31
N GLY A 879 -16.46 -0.15 33.87
CA GLY A 879 -16.58 -1.59 33.53
C GLY A 879 -15.26 -2.32 33.79
N THR A 880 -15.17 -3.63 33.52
CA THR A 880 -13.96 -4.44 33.77
C THR A 880 -13.27 -4.92 32.46
N GLY A 881 -11.92 -4.87 32.38
CA GLY A 881 -11.05 -5.42 31.30
C GLY A 881 -11.20 -4.96 29.81
N PHE A 882 -10.55 -5.62 28.82
CA PHE A 882 -10.51 -5.23 27.37
C PHE A 882 -11.42 -6.05 26.45
N PRO A 883 -12.39 -5.48 25.69
CA PRO A 883 -13.25 -4.31 25.94
C PRO A 883 -13.90 -4.10 27.32
N CYS A 884 -14.50 -2.93 27.58
CA CYS A 884 -15.41 -2.74 28.72
C CYS A 884 -16.73 -2.07 28.33
N ASN A 885 -17.34 -1.27 29.24
CA ASN A 885 -18.79 -1.14 29.33
C ASN A 885 -19.47 0.26 29.10
N ILE A 886 -19.22 1.29 29.91
CA ILE A 886 -20.00 2.57 29.94
C ILE A 886 -19.16 3.85 29.73
N ALA A 887 -19.27 4.55 28.59
CA ALA A 887 -18.76 5.92 28.37
C ALA A 887 -19.48 6.98 29.23
N SER A 888 -18.80 7.51 30.23
CA SER A 888 -19.26 8.66 31.00
C SER A 888 -18.51 9.90 30.54
N THR A 889 -19.26 10.85 29.98
CA THR A 889 -18.70 11.72 28.95
C THR A 889 -19.35 13.09 29.12
N PHE A 890 -18.58 14.05 29.66
CA PHE A 890 -19.17 15.11 30.47
C PHE A 890 -19.18 16.50 29.80
N GLY A 891 -18.13 16.85 29.06
CA GLY A 891 -18.01 18.07 28.23
C GLY A 891 -16.63 18.11 27.57
N PRO A 892 -16.34 18.98 26.59
CA PRO A 892 -15.13 18.89 25.75
C PRO A 892 -13.84 18.67 26.56
N SER A 893 -12.97 17.73 26.15
CA SER A 893 -11.61 17.61 26.69
C SER A 893 -10.70 18.77 26.26
N GLY A 894 -9.55 18.95 26.92
CA GLY A 894 -8.58 19.99 26.57
C GLY A 894 -8.96 21.38 27.08
N GLN A 895 -9.83 21.44 28.10
CA GLN A 895 -10.36 22.66 28.71
C GLN A 895 -9.75 22.87 30.11
N GLU A 896 -9.62 24.14 30.52
CA GLU A 896 -9.20 24.48 31.89
C GLU A 896 -10.34 24.25 32.88
N CYS A 897 -10.05 23.56 33.99
CA CYS A 897 -11.00 23.19 35.03
C CYS A 897 -10.64 23.83 36.38
N LYS A 898 -11.63 23.95 37.28
CA LYS A 898 -11.43 24.31 38.70
C LYS A 898 -11.54 23.12 39.64
N LEU A 899 -12.13 22.02 39.18
CA LEU A 899 -12.18 20.73 39.86
C LEU A 899 -11.84 19.62 38.86
N LEU A 900 -11.11 18.59 39.29
CA LEU A 900 -10.81 17.38 38.53
C LEU A 900 -11.25 16.14 39.32
N ASP A 901 -11.52 15.05 38.62
CA ASP A 901 -11.82 13.74 39.20
C ASP A 901 -10.55 13.08 39.77
N GLY A 902 -10.61 12.58 41.01
CA GLY A 902 -9.46 11.98 41.69
C GLY A 902 -8.95 10.66 41.10
N LEU A 903 -9.70 10.06 40.17
CA LEU A 903 -9.43 8.76 39.55
C LEU A 903 -8.02 8.64 38.95
N LEU A 904 -7.60 9.66 38.19
CA LEU A 904 -6.29 9.75 37.59
C LEU A 904 -5.88 11.22 37.48
N LEU A 905 -4.78 11.57 38.15
CA LEU A 905 -4.21 12.92 38.17
C LEU A 905 -2.73 12.84 37.73
N ILE A 906 -2.36 13.69 36.78
CA ILE A 906 -1.03 13.79 36.17
C ILE A 906 -0.43 15.16 36.53
N ALA A 907 0.82 15.20 36.98
CA ALA A 907 1.57 16.44 37.15
C ALA A 907 3.08 16.22 37.04
N ASP A 908 3.84 17.25 36.69
CA ASP A 908 5.29 17.24 36.86
C ASP A 908 5.64 17.36 38.35
N SER A 909 6.55 16.51 38.85
CA SER A 909 7.03 16.56 40.23
C SER A 909 7.54 17.94 40.63
N ASP A 910 8.22 18.64 39.72
CA ASP A 910 8.84 19.93 40.01
C ASP A 910 7.77 21.00 40.22
N THR A 911 6.65 20.92 39.50
CA THR A 911 5.49 21.80 39.67
C THR A 911 4.83 21.60 41.02
N LEU A 912 4.65 20.35 41.47
CA LEU A 912 4.07 20.04 42.80
C LEU A 912 5.02 20.42 43.95
N VAL A 913 6.33 20.25 43.76
CA VAL A 913 7.35 20.66 44.76
C VAL A 913 7.44 22.18 44.83
N LYS A 914 7.56 22.89 43.71
CA LYS A 914 7.71 24.35 43.62
C LYS A 914 6.48 25.11 44.11
N SER A 915 5.28 24.63 43.82
CA SER A 915 4.02 25.21 44.33
C SER A 915 3.73 24.85 45.79
N GLY A 916 4.45 23.86 46.36
CA GLY A 916 4.13 23.27 47.65
C GLY A 916 2.71 22.69 47.68
N LEU A 917 2.23 22.12 46.57
CA LEU A 917 0.95 21.43 46.50
C LEU A 917 1.09 20.02 47.08
N ARG A 918 0.14 19.63 47.93
CA ARG A 918 0.10 18.35 48.64
C ARG A 918 -1.36 17.94 48.84
N PHE A 919 -1.61 16.65 48.94
CA PHE A 919 -2.90 16.13 49.36
C PHE A 919 -3.03 16.27 50.88
N ASP A 920 -4.18 16.69 51.40
CA ASP A 920 -4.38 16.80 52.85
C ASP A 920 -4.73 15.42 53.44
N GLU A 921 -3.95 14.96 54.42
CA GLU A 921 -4.12 13.64 55.03
C GLU A 921 -5.38 13.50 55.91
N GLN A 922 -6.09 14.60 56.22
CA GLN A 922 -7.42 14.52 56.81
C GLN A 922 -8.41 13.81 55.86
N PHE A 923 -8.25 14.01 54.56
CA PHE A 923 -9.04 13.39 53.50
C PHE A 923 -8.36 12.10 53.05
N LYS A 924 -8.74 10.96 53.64
CA LYS A 924 -8.02 9.69 53.43
C LYS A 924 -8.37 8.95 52.13
N PHE A 925 -9.57 9.17 51.59
CA PHE A 925 -10.08 8.47 50.40
C PHE A 925 -11.22 9.22 49.70
N HIS A 926 -12.11 9.89 50.44
CA HIS A 926 -13.05 10.87 49.89
C HIS A 926 -12.47 12.28 50.04
N PHE A 927 -12.80 13.20 49.11
CA PHE A 927 -12.47 14.64 49.15
C PHE A 927 -10.98 15.06 49.04
N TYR A 928 -10.04 14.13 48.95
CA TYR A 928 -8.62 14.47 48.77
C TYR A 928 -8.36 15.14 47.41
N ASP A 929 -9.15 14.79 46.41
CA ASP A 929 -9.19 15.30 45.05
C ASP A 929 -9.81 16.70 44.98
N MET A 930 -10.99 16.87 45.58
CA MET A 930 -11.67 18.16 45.73
C MET A 930 -10.79 19.17 46.48
N ASP A 931 -10.13 18.72 47.56
CA ASP A 931 -9.21 19.54 48.33
C ASP A 931 -7.93 19.87 47.56
N PHE A 932 -7.32 18.90 46.87
CA PHE A 932 -6.13 19.11 46.05
C PHE A 932 -6.40 20.09 44.91
N CYS A 933 -7.54 19.98 44.23
CA CYS A 933 -7.96 20.92 43.19
C CYS A 933 -8.17 22.33 43.77
N ARG A 934 -8.83 22.44 44.93
CA ARG A 934 -9.04 23.73 45.59
C ARG A 934 -7.74 24.35 46.09
N GLN A 935 -6.80 23.56 46.59
CA GLN A 935 -5.44 24.01 46.89
C GLN A 935 -4.68 24.47 45.64
N ALA A 936 -4.82 23.76 44.50
CA ALA A 936 -4.20 24.13 43.23
C ALA A 936 -4.76 25.44 42.67
N GLU A 937 -6.09 25.64 42.75
CA GLU A 937 -6.76 26.90 42.41
C GLU A 937 -6.25 28.05 43.29
N LEU A 938 -6.19 27.86 44.62
CA LEU A 938 -5.65 28.85 45.57
C LEU A 938 -4.15 29.13 45.38
N LYS A 939 -3.41 28.24 44.71
CA LYS A 939 -1.99 28.41 44.32
C LYS A 939 -1.83 28.95 42.90
N GLY A 940 -2.92 29.20 42.16
CA GLY A 940 -2.89 29.76 40.81
C GLY A 940 -2.40 28.81 39.70
N LEU A 941 -2.46 27.48 39.92
CA LEU A 941 -2.11 26.49 38.90
C LEU A 941 -3.28 26.25 37.93
N ARG A 942 -3.01 26.13 36.64
CA ARG A 942 -4.02 25.75 35.65
C ARG A 942 -4.20 24.24 35.68
N MET A 943 -5.39 23.81 36.05
CA MET A 943 -5.83 22.42 35.95
C MET A 943 -6.59 22.24 34.64
N GLY A 944 -6.55 21.06 34.03
CA GLY A 944 -7.36 20.81 32.83
C GLY A 944 -7.56 19.32 32.54
N THR A 945 -8.46 19.02 31.61
CA THR A 945 -8.65 17.65 31.14
C THR A 945 -7.83 17.37 29.88
N TRP A 946 -7.38 16.12 29.70
CA TRP A 946 -6.79 15.67 28.44
C TRP A 946 -7.44 14.38 27.96
N PRO A 947 -7.61 14.16 26.64
CA PRO A 947 -8.09 12.88 26.14
C PRO A 947 -7.00 11.81 26.29
N LEU A 948 -7.05 11.08 27.41
CA LEU A 948 -6.34 9.83 27.62
C LEU A 948 -7.38 8.74 27.91
N SER A 949 -7.31 7.60 27.20
CA SER A 949 -8.29 6.54 27.37
C SER A 949 -7.90 5.60 28.52
N VAL A 950 -8.75 5.48 29.56
CA VAL A 950 -8.62 4.50 30.65
C VAL A 950 -9.99 4.04 31.15
N VAL A 951 -10.07 2.80 31.67
CA VAL A 951 -11.24 2.27 32.39
C VAL A 951 -11.22 2.65 33.86
N HIS A 952 -12.40 2.67 34.49
CA HIS A 952 -12.59 2.66 35.94
C HIS A 952 -13.49 1.45 36.32
N GLU A 953 -12.97 0.47 37.05
CA GLU A 953 -13.73 -0.76 37.35
C GLU A 953 -14.75 -0.57 38.50
N SER A 954 -14.63 0.46 39.35
CA SER A 954 -15.62 0.77 40.39
C SER A 954 -16.61 1.91 40.04
N GLY A 955 -17.74 1.94 40.78
CA GLY A 955 -18.85 2.88 40.57
C GLY A 955 -18.80 4.16 41.42
N GLY A 956 -17.69 4.42 42.11
CA GLY A 956 -17.60 5.47 43.13
C GLY A 956 -18.43 5.17 44.41
N ALA A 957 -18.36 6.09 45.38
CA ALA A 957 -18.95 5.90 46.72
C ALA A 957 -19.66 7.15 47.26
N PHE A 958 -20.15 8.01 46.36
CA PHE A 958 -20.88 9.24 46.68
C PHE A 958 -22.11 8.96 47.58
N GLY A 959 -22.43 9.90 48.47
CA GLY A 959 -23.61 9.81 49.33
C GLY A 959 -23.57 8.76 50.45
N THR A 960 -22.53 7.91 50.54
CA THR A 960 -22.32 6.97 51.67
C THR A 960 -22.06 7.71 52.99
N PRO A 961 -22.25 7.07 54.17
CA PRO A 961 -22.04 7.75 55.47
C PRO A 961 -20.64 8.36 55.62
N THR A 962 -19.59 7.59 55.30
CA THR A 962 -18.20 8.06 55.35
C THR A 962 -17.90 9.16 54.34
N TRP A 963 -18.59 9.16 53.19
CA TRP A 963 -18.53 10.26 52.23
C TRP A 963 -19.24 11.52 52.76
N ARG A 964 -20.39 11.39 53.45
CA ARG A 964 -21.10 12.53 54.07
C ARG A 964 -20.30 13.15 55.21
N GLU A 965 -19.63 12.33 56.01
CA GLU A 965 -18.67 12.77 57.03
C GLU A 965 -17.52 13.55 56.38
N GLY A 966 -16.91 13.00 55.32
CA GLY A 966 -15.88 13.68 54.54
C GLY A 966 -16.35 15.01 53.93
N TYR A 967 -17.59 15.07 53.45
CA TYR A 967 -18.20 16.29 52.91
C TYR A 967 -18.36 17.37 53.97
N VAL A 968 -18.88 17.03 55.16
CA VAL A 968 -18.98 17.96 56.30
C VAL A 968 -17.59 18.45 56.73
N SER A 969 -16.58 17.57 56.73
CA SER A 969 -15.19 17.96 57.00
C SER A 969 -14.60 18.89 55.93
N TYR A 970 -14.87 18.63 54.64
CA TYR A 970 -14.44 19.48 53.53
C TYR A 970 -15.09 20.87 53.58
N LEU A 971 -16.40 20.95 53.83
CA LEU A 971 -17.06 22.23 54.06
C LEU A 971 -16.49 22.95 55.30
N GLY A 972 -16.27 22.23 56.40
CA GLY A 972 -15.69 22.77 57.63
C GLY A 972 -14.28 23.35 57.45
N LYS A 973 -13.44 22.73 56.60
CA LYS A 973 -12.11 23.25 56.23
C LYS A 973 -12.18 24.60 55.53
N TYR A 974 -13.22 24.84 54.73
CA TYR A 974 -13.36 26.03 53.89
C TYR A 974 -14.41 27.05 54.37
N GLY A 975 -15.14 26.74 55.45
CA GLY A 975 -16.12 27.64 56.09
C GLY A 975 -17.46 27.75 55.36
N GLU A 976 -17.93 26.68 54.72
CA GLU A 976 -19.07 26.70 53.78
C GLU A 976 -20.38 26.04 54.25
#